data_AF-K2FF11-F1
#
_entry.id   AF-K2FF11-F1
#
_cell.length_a   1.000
_cell.length_b   1.000
_cell.length_c   1.000
_cell.angle_alpha   90.00
_cell.angle_beta   90.00
_cell.angle_gamma   90.00
#
_symmetry.space_group_name_H-M   'P 1'
#
loop_
_entity.id
_entity.type
_entity.pdbx_description
1 polymer ?
#
loop_
_entity_poly.entity_id
_entity_poly.type
_entity_poly.pdbx_seq_one_letter_code
_entity_poly.pdbx_strand_id
1 'polypeptide(L)'
;MFVKIKNFFLVCLMFFLITYFDTNLAKAADEKINPASDLIYLGTFKVPATDNLGGSMNKAGYALTYYPNGNSGQGSLFLTGNQQTGYVAEINIPAPIDSDNENDLNTATVLQNLGDVTGGQLYGDWQTGMRIWDLLYYQHQGVDRMYMAMNEWYTPETTLKTLGQCSLDISNPNPEGFWKIGDLAAGRTTNYLLEINSSFADSYLASRYIGVGRQRAQMSGSYGPTLYAIAPWESGNPLADETALNYTQLLYYDIDNMPDRYAHSDRVQGAAWINVGSKSAFVVSETKSFRTANREGGDEYYGNAIDDGCGGKGYHSEPYFANLVFYDTNDLADVAQGVKQSYQPQPYAFFNFLKEEIKPPEECKKNYSGGVAYDKINNKLYVVERNAWGSFDDKSVIHVFQVTDSGNPLDIIAPADPINLQFDSQENTLSWNASVDSNDVSYVIYRRRPVKISEYGTALLNEVKTDLMQWLQDMIDTGDVYAGGIYYHNSSDDSILYHDYPAYLSIETSWTDPNPVYGNEYKVQAMDENGNLSGLVSLNSPDLNSPIIVNSNPSGHLPFGTTQAIFSLTTNENATCKYSTNSGTNYNDMTNTFATTGTTTHSQAISDLQNGQSYRYYIRCQDENSNQNSSDYTISFSIQNLSITYNLSNFISAIDNWLQIGNETSDVNSDSVVNTRDLGIMMSSWGN
;
A
#
# COMPACT_ATOMS: atom_id res chain seq x y z
N MET A 1 32.23 -51.73 54.70
CA MET A 1 32.01 -51.64 53.24
C MET A 1 30.72 -50.90 52.90
N PHE A 2 29.57 -51.26 53.51
CA PHE A 2 28.27 -50.62 53.28
C PHE A 2 28.18 -49.10 53.55
N VAL A 3 28.91 -48.56 54.53
CA VAL A 3 28.90 -47.10 54.83
C VAL A 3 29.62 -46.27 53.75
N LYS A 4 30.67 -46.80 53.13
CA LYS A 4 31.41 -46.10 52.06
C LYS A 4 30.61 -46.03 50.76
N ILE A 5 29.82 -47.05 50.45
CA ILE A 5 28.95 -47.09 49.25
C ILE A 5 27.78 -46.10 49.40
N LYS A 6 27.20 -45.99 50.60
CA LYS A 6 26.12 -45.03 50.88
C LYS A 6 26.56 -43.57 50.72
N ASN A 7 27.76 -43.24 51.22
CA ASN A 7 28.31 -41.88 51.08
C ASN A 7 28.70 -41.56 49.63
N PHE A 8 29.21 -42.53 48.87
CA PHE A 8 29.51 -42.34 47.45
C PHE A 8 28.24 -42.10 46.63
N PHE A 9 27.16 -42.85 46.89
CA PHE A 9 25.87 -42.65 46.23
C PHE A 9 25.24 -41.30 46.58
N LEU A 10 25.36 -40.85 47.83
CA LEU A 10 24.85 -39.55 48.26
C LEU A 10 25.60 -38.38 47.60
N VAL A 11 26.93 -38.50 47.46
CA VAL A 11 27.78 -37.50 46.79
C VAL A 11 27.51 -37.48 45.29
N CYS A 12 27.33 -38.64 44.64
CA CYS A 12 26.95 -38.69 43.23
C CYS A 12 25.53 -38.15 43.00
N LEU A 13 24.57 -38.41 43.89
CA LEU A 13 23.21 -37.86 43.79
C LEU A 13 23.22 -36.33 44.01
N MET A 14 24.00 -35.82 44.95
CA MET A 14 24.20 -34.38 45.14
C MET A 14 24.91 -33.73 43.96
N PHE A 15 25.94 -34.35 43.38
CA PHE A 15 26.58 -33.85 42.17
C PHE A 15 25.62 -33.87 40.98
N PHE A 16 24.82 -34.92 40.82
CA PHE A 16 23.82 -35.02 39.76
C PHE A 16 22.69 -34.00 39.95
N LEU A 17 22.24 -33.77 41.18
CA LEU A 17 21.27 -32.72 41.53
C LEU A 17 21.85 -31.33 41.32
N ILE A 18 23.10 -31.06 41.72
CA ILE A 18 23.76 -29.76 41.50
C ILE A 18 23.95 -29.52 40.00
N THR A 19 24.41 -30.51 39.21
CA THR A 19 24.52 -30.36 37.75
C THR A 19 23.16 -30.29 37.05
N TYR A 20 22.13 -30.94 37.57
CA TYR A 20 20.75 -30.91 37.02
C TYR A 20 20.03 -29.61 37.38
N PHE A 21 20.32 -29.00 38.54
CA PHE A 21 19.79 -27.70 38.95
C PHE A 21 20.62 -26.53 38.40
N ASP A 22 21.93 -26.67 38.17
CA ASP A 22 22.75 -25.65 37.47
C ASP A 22 22.42 -25.60 35.96
N THR A 23 21.98 -26.72 35.36
CA THR A 23 21.48 -26.75 33.97
C THR A 23 20.01 -26.41 33.82
N ASN A 24 19.25 -26.38 34.93
CA ASN A 24 17.84 -25.97 34.98
C ASN A 24 17.58 -24.85 36.00
N LEU A 25 18.54 -23.94 36.17
CA LEU A 25 18.17 -22.57 36.51
C LEU A 25 17.49 -22.05 35.25
N ALA A 26 16.18 -22.28 35.16
CA ALA A 26 15.33 -21.58 34.22
C ALA A 26 15.61 -20.09 34.47
N LYS A 27 16.44 -19.50 33.61
CA LYS A 27 16.58 -18.06 33.52
C LYS A 27 15.15 -17.56 33.38
N ALA A 28 14.71 -16.69 34.29
CA ALA A 28 13.37 -16.13 34.20
C ALA A 28 13.23 -15.57 32.77
N ALA A 29 12.22 -16.05 32.04
CA ALA A 29 11.92 -15.54 30.71
C ALA A 29 11.73 -14.02 30.83
N ASP A 30 12.27 -13.26 29.89
CA ASP A 30 12.08 -11.81 29.91
C ASP A 30 10.58 -11.53 29.75
N GLU A 31 10.06 -10.59 30.53
CA GLU A 31 8.67 -10.16 30.37
C GLU A 31 8.53 -9.30 29.11
N LYS A 32 7.34 -9.29 28.48
CA LYS A 32 7.08 -8.45 27.31
C LYS A 32 6.94 -6.99 27.73
N ILE A 33 7.49 -6.08 26.93
CA ILE A 33 7.16 -4.65 27.05
C ILE A 33 5.70 -4.47 26.64
N ASN A 34 4.87 -3.90 27.52
CA ASN A 34 3.53 -3.43 27.19
C ASN A 34 3.63 -1.97 26.73
N PRO A 35 3.57 -1.66 25.42
CA PRO A 35 3.80 -0.30 24.95
C PRO A 35 2.83 0.73 25.54
N ALA A 36 1.56 0.38 25.78
CA ALA A 36 0.55 1.29 26.34
C ALA A 36 0.93 1.81 27.74
N SER A 37 1.54 0.97 28.57
CA SER A 37 1.88 1.32 29.96
C SER A 37 3.36 1.56 30.22
N ASP A 38 4.24 0.95 29.41
CA ASP A 38 5.68 0.99 29.60
C ASP A 38 6.36 2.11 28.79
N LEU A 39 5.70 2.67 27.76
CA LEU A 39 6.18 3.83 27.00
C LEU A 39 5.46 5.11 27.42
N ILE A 40 6.11 5.91 28.25
CA ILE A 40 5.59 7.20 28.69
C ILE A 40 6.09 8.28 27.71
N TYR A 41 5.19 8.93 27.00
CA TYR A 41 5.54 10.03 26.09
C TYR A 41 6.06 11.23 26.88
N LEU A 42 7.26 11.72 26.52
CA LEU A 42 7.88 12.90 27.11
C LEU A 42 7.73 14.15 26.24
N GLY A 43 7.20 14.01 25.02
CA GLY A 43 7.10 15.08 24.03
C GLY A 43 8.01 14.86 22.82
N THR A 44 8.12 15.90 22.00
CA THR A 44 8.90 15.92 20.77
C THR A 44 9.82 17.15 20.69
N PHE A 45 10.81 17.12 19.81
CA PHE A 45 11.66 18.27 19.49
C PHE A 45 12.08 18.27 18.02
N LYS A 46 12.48 19.44 17.51
CA LYS A 46 12.80 19.66 16.10
C LYS A 46 14.25 19.33 15.77
N VAL A 47 14.45 18.68 14.63
CA VAL A 47 15.77 18.60 13.98
C VAL A 47 16.16 19.99 13.46
N PRO A 48 17.43 20.41 13.52
CA PRO A 48 17.81 21.77 13.12
C PRO A 48 17.75 21.94 11.60
N ALA A 49 17.20 23.07 11.14
CA ALA A 49 17.13 23.40 9.72
C ALA A 49 18.46 24.00 9.22
N THR A 50 19.45 23.16 8.94
CA THR A 50 20.73 23.62 8.35
C THR A 50 21.01 22.94 7.03
N ASP A 51 21.53 23.71 6.08
CA ASP A 51 22.06 23.22 4.81
C ASP A 51 23.58 23.36 4.79
N ASN A 52 24.30 22.27 4.53
CA ASN A 52 25.75 22.30 4.36
C ASN A 52 26.18 21.34 3.25
N LEU A 53 26.92 21.85 2.26
CA LEU A 53 27.52 21.04 1.18
C LEU A 53 26.53 20.12 0.43
N GLY A 54 25.26 20.51 0.32
CA GLY A 54 24.20 19.71 -0.33
C GLY A 54 23.54 18.66 0.59
N GLY A 55 24.10 18.40 1.77
CA GLY A 55 23.40 17.74 2.86
C GLY A 55 22.46 18.73 3.54
N SER A 56 21.15 18.46 3.51
CA SER A 56 20.15 19.26 4.20
C SER A 56 19.64 18.48 5.40
N MET A 57 19.70 19.04 6.60
CA MET A 57 19.07 18.44 7.77
C MET A 57 17.55 18.59 7.78
N ASN A 58 16.99 19.43 6.91
CA ASN A 58 15.54 19.47 6.71
C ASN A 58 15.03 18.08 6.34
N LYS A 59 15.73 17.35 5.45
CA LYS A 59 15.34 16.01 4.98
C LYS A 59 15.92 14.86 5.81
N ALA A 60 16.28 15.12 7.07
CA ALA A 60 16.89 14.12 7.93
C ALA A 60 15.94 12.97 8.26
N GLY A 61 16.44 11.98 9.01
CA GLY A 61 15.57 11.09 9.76
C GLY A 61 15.49 9.64 9.30
N TYR A 62 16.27 9.22 8.31
CA TYR A 62 16.41 7.79 8.01
C TYR A 62 17.24 7.10 9.08
N ALA A 63 18.48 7.56 9.31
CA ALA A 63 19.37 6.99 10.29
C ALA A 63 19.35 7.78 11.61
N LEU A 64 19.40 7.06 12.73
CA LEU A 64 19.52 7.67 14.06
C LEU A 64 20.27 6.75 15.01
N THR A 65 21.26 7.27 15.74
CA THR A 65 21.85 6.57 16.88
C THR A 65 22.15 7.50 18.05
N TYR A 66 22.02 6.97 19.26
CA TYR A 66 22.37 7.66 20.50
C TYR A 66 23.84 7.47 20.86
N TYR A 67 24.51 8.57 21.22
CA TYR A 67 25.88 8.56 21.72
C TYR A 67 25.92 9.10 23.17
N PRO A 68 26.14 8.24 24.18
CA PRO A 68 26.06 8.63 25.59
C PRO A 68 27.11 9.64 26.03
N ASN A 69 28.32 9.59 25.46
CA ASN A 69 29.42 10.48 25.85
C ASN A 69 29.42 11.80 25.07
N GLY A 70 28.50 11.96 24.11
CA GLY A 70 28.35 13.18 23.34
C GLY A 70 27.89 14.37 24.18
N ASN A 71 28.01 15.58 23.62
CA ASN A 71 27.62 16.82 24.29
C ASN A 71 28.20 16.96 25.72
N SER A 72 29.48 16.62 25.89
CA SER A 72 30.16 16.59 27.20
C SER A 72 29.51 15.62 28.21
N GLY A 73 29.07 14.45 27.76
CA GLY A 73 28.45 13.40 28.60
C GLY A 73 26.97 13.61 28.91
N GLN A 74 26.30 14.57 28.27
CA GLN A 74 24.85 14.75 28.36
C GLN A 74 24.08 13.85 27.39
N GLY A 75 24.79 13.17 26.49
CA GLY A 75 24.19 12.45 25.37
C GLY A 75 23.96 13.34 24.15
N SER A 76 24.08 12.72 22.98
CA SER A 76 23.80 13.34 21.68
C SER A 76 23.21 12.32 20.71
N LEU A 77 22.77 12.79 19.55
CA LEU A 77 22.27 11.95 18.47
C LEU A 77 23.12 12.17 17.22
N PHE A 78 23.57 11.08 16.61
CA PHE A 78 24.04 11.10 15.23
C PHE A 78 22.88 10.75 14.30
N LEU A 79 22.77 11.49 13.20
CA LEU A 79 21.71 11.30 12.22
C LEU A 79 22.18 11.66 10.81
N THR A 80 21.58 11.02 9.81
CA THR A 80 21.75 11.44 8.42
C THR A 80 20.89 12.66 8.11
N GLY A 81 21.44 13.60 7.35
CA GLY A 81 20.66 14.65 6.67
C GLY A 81 19.94 14.08 5.44
N ASN A 82 19.97 14.82 4.32
CA ASN A 82 19.39 14.39 3.06
C ASN A 82 19.95 13.02 2.63
N GLN A 83 19.05 12.07 2.44
CA GLN A 83 19.38 10.71 2.04
C GLN A 83 20.18 10.63 0.73
N GLN A 84 19.98 11.56 -0.20
CA GLN A 84 20.72 11.60 -1.47
C GLN A 84 22.22 11.81 -1.25
N THR A 85 22.58 12.58 -0.21
CA THR A 85 24.00 12.79 0.09
C THR A 85 24.54 11.83 1.16
N GLY A 86 23.67 11.30 2.02
CA GLY A 86 24.06 10.39 3.09
C GLY A 86 25.00 11.03 4.13
N TYR A 87 25.10 12.36 4.18
CA TYR A 87 25.95 13.04 5.15
C TYR A 87 25.40 12.90 6.57
N VAL A 88 26.30 12.75 7.53
CA VAL A 88 25.97 12.55 8.94
C VAL A 88 26.32 13.80 9.73
N ALA A 89 25.45 14.17 10.67
CA ALA A 89 25.67 15.23 11.66
C ALA A 89 25.55 14.67 13.08
N GLU A 90 26.04 15.43 14.05
CA GLU A 90 25.75 15.20 15.48
C GLU A 90 24.96 16.40 16.01
N ILE A 91 23.89 16.14 16.76
CA ILE A 91 23.05 17.16 17.40
C ILE A 91 22.92 16.91 18.91
N ASN A 92 22.70 17.97 19.68
CA ASN A 92 22.31 17.82 21.08
C ASN A 92 20.85 17.32 21.21
N ILE A 93 20.47 16.95 22.44
CA ILE A 93 19.10 16.54 22.77
C ILE A 93 18.50 17.64 23.69
N PRO A 94 17.62 18.52 23.17
CA PRO A 94 16.93 19.50 24.00
C PRO A 94 15.83 18.83 24.85
N ALA A 95 15.22 19.59 25.76
CA ALA A 95 14.04 19.11 26.47
C ALA A 95 12.88 18.91 25.47
N PRO A 96 12.27 17.71 25.39
CA PRO A 96 11.09 17.49 24.56
C PRO A 96 9.88 18.26 25.13
N ILE A 97 8.96 18.63 24.24
CA ILE A 97 7.72 19.33 24.58
C ILE A 97 6.55 18.54 23.98
N ASP A 98 5.53 18.28 24.80
CA ASP A 98 4.28 17.66 24.37
C ASP A 98 3.36 18.75 23.77
N SER A 99 3.46 18.93 22.44
CA SER A 99 2.67 19.87 21.64
C SER A 99 2.71 19.44 20.17
N ASP A 100 1.60 19.63 19.46
CA ASP A 100 1.46 19.45 18.02
C ASP A 100 1.80 20.73 17.23
N ASN A 101 1.95 21.86 17.92
CA ASN A 101 2.25 23.17 17.33
C ASN A 101 3.76 23.38 17.18
N GLU A 102 4.22 23.56 15.93
CA GLU A 102 5.64 23.76 15.57
C GLU A 102 6.33 24.85 16.42
N ASN A 103 5.62 25.92 16.74
CA ASN A 103 6.18 27.10 17.42
C ASN A 103 6.53 26.83 18.88
N ASP A 104 5.93 25.83 19.49
CA ASP A 104 6.16 25.49 20.90
C ASP A 104 7.42 24.62 21.06
N LEU A 105 7.79 23.87 20.02
CA LEU A 105 8.84 22.86 20.10
C LEU A 105 10.24 23.46 20.17
N ASN A 106 11.06 22.89 21.06
CA ASN A 106 12.49 23.17 21.10
C ASN A 106 13.18 22.63 19.85
N THR A 107 14.19 23.34 19.36
CA THR A 107 15.06 22.88 18.26
C THR A 107 16.40 22.42 18.82
N ALA A 108 16.87 21.27 18.36
CA ALA A 108 18.24 20.84 18.64
C ALA A 108 19.27 21.83 18.06
N THR A 109 20.52 21.70 18.49
CA THR A 109 21.67 22.45 17.99
C THR A 109 22.72 21.48 17.45
N VAL A 110 23.36 21.86 16.36
CA VAL A 110 24.44 21.10 15.73
C VAL A 110 25.69 21.12 16.60
N LEU A 111 26.23 19.93 16.89
CA LEU A 111 27.48 19.71 17.60
C LEU A 111 28.62 19.41 16.62
N GLN A 112 28.34 18.60 15.60
CA GLN A 112 29.22 18.34 14.47
C GLN A 112 28.44 18.55 13.17
N ASN A 113 28.99 19.35 12.26
CA ASN A 113 28.35 19.67 10.99
C ASN A 113 28.23 18.44 10.10
N LEU A 114 27.25 18.47 9.18
CA LEU A 114 27.09 17.46 8.14
C LEU A 114 28.40 17.21 7.39
N GLY A 115 28.81 15.94 7.31
CA GLY A 115 29.99 15.49 6.56
C GLY A 115 29.85 14.07 6.04
N ASP A 116 30.68 13.73 5.05
CA ASP A 116 30.76 12.39 4.49
C ASP A 116 31.61 11.48 5.39
N VAL A 117 30.95 10.53 6.04
CA VAL A 117 31.61 9.55 6.93
C VAL A 117 32.06 8.28 6.20
N THR A 118 31.81 8.18 4.90
CA THR A 118 32.14 7.01 4.08
C THR A 118 33.47 7.16 3.35
N GLY A 119 34.04 8.37 3.30
CA GLY A 119 35.29 8.65 2.59
C GLY A 119 35.14 8.59 1.06
N GLY A 120 34.00 9.02 0.53
CA GLY A 120 33.69 9.07 -0.90
C GLY A 120 33.14 7.76 -1.47
N GLN A 121 32.97 6.72 -0.64
CA GLN A 121 32.60 5.38 -1.11
C GLN A 121 31.16 5.32 -1.64
N LEU A 122 30.27 6.22 -1.20
CA LEU A 122 28.91 6.35 -1.77
C LEU A 122 28.89 6.88 -3.22
N TYR A 123 29.97 7.52 -3.69
CA TYR A 123 30.01 8.26 -4.97
C TYR A 123 31.12 7.81 -5.93
N GLY A 124 31.91 6.79 -5.57
CA GLY A 124 33.02 6.27 -6.37
C GLY A 124 32.59 5.26 -7.44
N ASP A 125 33.45 4.27 -7.75
CA ASP A 125 33.20 3.15 -8.70
C ASP A 125 32.04 2.20 -8.28
N TRP A 126 31.30 2.59 -7.25
CA TRP A 126 30.20 1.85 -6.65
C TRP A 126 28.91 2.09 -7.43
N GLN A 127 28.01 1.10 -7.38
CA GLN A 127 26.71 1.14 -8.04
C GLN A 127 25.99 2.46 -7.70
N THR A 128 25.62 3.21 -8.72
CA THR A 128 24.99 4.53 -8.61
C THR A 128 23.68 4.43 -7.82
N GLY A 129 23.68 4.74 -6.52
CA GLY A 129 22.43 4.79 -5.75
C GLY A 129 22.48 4.35 -4.28
N MET A 130 23.58 3.77 -3.78
CA MET A 130 23.71 3.40 -2.36
C MET A 130 23.64 4.63 -1.44
N ARG A 131 22.93 4.50 -0.31
CA ARG A 131 22.76 5.55 0.71
C ARG A 131 22.94 4.95 2.09
N ILE A 132 23.33 5.74 3.09
CA ILE A 132 23.23 5.34 4.49
C ILE A 132 21.76 5.34 4.88
N TRP A 133 21.27 4.21 5.39
CA TRP A 133 19.90 4.08 5.88
C TRP A 133 19.83 4.05 7.40
N ASP A 134 20.86 3.53 8.05
CA ASP A 134 20.93 3.57 9.51
C ASP A 134 22.36 3.66 10.05
N LEU A 135 22.46 4.09 11.31
CA LEU A 135 23.68 4.27 12.05
C LEU A 135 23.56 3.55 13.39
N LEU A 136 24.70 3.07 13.91
CA LEU A 136 24.76 2.56 15.27
C LEU A 136 26.08 2.97 15.91
N TYR A 137 26.00 3.73 17.01
CA TYR A 137 27.09 3.85 17.94
C TYR A 137 27.19 2.56 18.74
N TYR A 138 28.38 1.96 18.77
CA TYR A 138 28.66 0.84 19.66
C TYR A 138 30.12 0.88 20.13
N GLN A 139 30.33 0.62 21.42
CA GLN A 139 31.65 0.53 22.01
C GLN A 139 32.02 -0.93 22.21
N HIS A 140 33.10 -1.37 21.57
CA HIS A 140 33.68 -2.69 21.79
C HIS A 140 35.07 -2.57 22.43
N GLN A 141 35.26 -3.21 23.59
CA GLN A 141 36.55 -3.22 24.32
C GLN A 141 37.16 -1.82 24.54
N GLY A 142 36.30 -0.83 24.85
CA GLY A 142 36.73 0.56 25.08
C GLY A 142 37.01 1.37 23.81
N VAL A 143 36.72 0.81 22.63
CA VAL A 143 36.88 1.50 21.35
C VAL A 143 35.50 1.91 20.84
N ASP A 144 35.29 3.23 20.75
CA ASP A 144 34.08 3.81 20.19
C ASP A 144 34.11 3.74 18.66
N ARG A 145 32.99 3.30 18.07
CA ARG A 145 32.78 3.22 16.62
C ARG A 145 31.36 3.63 16.25
N MET A 146 31.24 4.23 15.08
CA MET A 146 29.97 4.38 14.40
C MET A 146 29.90 3.36 13.26
N TYR A 147 28.94 2.46 13.37
CA TYR A 147 28.57 1.49 12.35
C TYR A 147 27.52 2.09 11.43
N MET A 148 27.54 1.71 10.16
CA MET A 148 26.60 2.21 9.15
C MET A 148 26.04 1.05 8.34
N ALA A 149 24.73 1.09 8.09
CA ALA A 149 24.06 0.24 7.13
C ALA A 149 23.70 1.05 5.90
N MET A 150 24.07 0.52 4.73
CA MET A 150 23.86 1.16 3.44
C MET A 150 23.02 0.30 2.54
N ASN A 151 22.10 0.95 1.83
CA ASN A 151 21.15 0.27 0.97
C ASN A 151 20.83 1.12 -0.27
N GLU A 152 20.44 0.43 -1.33
CA GLU A 152 19.88 0.98 -2.56
C GLU A 152 18.41 0.55 -2.70
N TRP A 153 17.60 1.38 -3.36
CA TRP A 153 16.18 1.08 -3.54
C TRP A 153 15.93 -0.25 -4.27
N TYR A 154 16.74 -0.54 -5.30
CA TYR A 154 16.73 -1.79 -6.06
C TYR A 154 18.05 -2.52 -5.84
N THR A 155 18.11 -3.38 -4.83
CA THR A 155 19.31 -4.19 -4.59
C THR A 155 19.29 -5.45 -5.44
N PRO A 156 20.38 -5.80 -6.15
CA PRO A 156 20.49 -7.08 -6.83
C PRO A 156 20.35 -8.25 -5.84
N GLU A 157 19.97 -9.43 -6.34
CA GLU A 157 19.79 -10.66 -5.56
C GLU A 157 21.11 -11.26 -5.02
N THR A 158 22.20 -10.50 -5.08
CA THR A 158 23.54 -10.93 -4.68
C THR A 158 23.92 -10.36 -3.32
N THR A 159 24.96 -10.93 -2.72
CA THR A 159 25.62 -10.35 -1.55
C THR A 159 26.27 -9.02 -1.94
N LEU A 160 26.11 -7.97 -1.14
CA LEU A 160 26.79 -6.69 -1.31
C LEU A 160 27.43 -6.24 0.01
N LYS A 161 28.58 -5.56 -0.09
CA LYS A 161 29.24 -4.91 1.04
C LYS A 161 28.49 -3.64 1.45
N THR A 162 27.54 -3.84 2.35
CA THR A 162 26.47 -2.91 2.71
C THR A 162 26.59 -2.43 4.16
N LEU A 163 27.63 -2.87 4.84
CA LEU A 163 27.96 -2.48 6.20
C LEU A 163 29.34 -1.85 6.22
N GLY A 164 29.57 -0.91 7.13
CA GLY A 164 30.90 -0.38 7.41
C GLY A 164 30.99 0.24 8.78
N GLN A 165 32.19 0.71 9.14
CA GLN A 165 32.40 1.50 10.35
C GLN A 165 33.29 2.71 10.09
N CYS A 166 33.22 3.67 11.00
CA CYS A 166 34.10 4.83 11.07
C CYS A 166 34.28 5.27 12.53
N SER A 167 35.17 6.24 12.73
CA SER A 167 35.29 6.97 13.99
C SER A 167 34.13 7.96 14.18
N LEU A 168 33.98 8.49 15.41
CA LEU A 168 32.90 9.42 15.76
C LEU A 168 33.17 10.89 15.38
N ASP A 169 34.38 11.20 14.88
CA ASP A 169 34.73 12.54 14.41
C ASP A 169 34.36 12.68 12.93
N ILE A 170 33.25 13.34 12.65
CA ILE A 170 32.72 13.53 11.29
C ILE A 170 33.70 14.31 10.40
N SER A 171 34.55 15.16 10.98
CA SER A 171 35.56 15.91 10.23
C SER A 171 36.78 15.06 9.85
N ASN A 172 36.99 13.96 10.55
CA ASN A 172 38.05 12.98 10.30
C ASN A 172 37.53 11.55 10.50
N PRO A 173 36.62 11.08 9.64
CA PRO A 173 35.81 9.89 9.92
C PRO A 173 36.63 8.61 9.94
N ASN A 174 37.75 8.51 9.21
CA ASN A 174 38.56 7.29 9.11
C ASN A 174 37.70 6.04 8.82
N PRO A 175 36.96 5.99 7.70
CA PRO A 175 36.14 4.83 7.36
C PRO A 175 37.00 3.57 7.19
N GLU A 176 36.55 2.46 7.77
CA GLU A 176 37.27 1.19 7.80
C GLU A 176 36.35 0.05 7.36
N GLY A 177 36.74 -0.65 6.29
CA GLY A 177 36.15 -1.90 5.83
C GLY A 177 34.66 -1.79 5.47
N PHE A 178 34.33 -2.09 4.21
CA PHE A 178 32.94 -2.31 3.84
C PHE A 178 32.72 -3.81 3.70
N TRP A 179 31.79 -4.36 4.48
CA TRP A 179 31.62 -5.80 4.65
C TRP A 179 30.22 -6.27 4.28
N LYS A 180 30.09 -7.58 4.08
CA LYS A 180 28.84 -8.28 3.81
C LYS A 180 28.54 -9.29 4.92
N ILE A 181 27.32 -9.81 4.95
CA ILE A 181 26.91 -10.82 5.93
C ILE A 181 26.83 -12.18 5.24
N GLY A 182 27.81 -13.05 5.51
CA GLY A 182 27.91 -14.37 4.90
C GLY A 182 27.59 -14.38 3.40
N ASP A 183 26.60 -15.20 3.05
CA ASP A 183 26.02 -15.37 1.72
C ASP A 183 24.62 -14.74 1.57
N LEU A 184 24.20 -13.91 2.53
CA LEU A 184 22.87 -13.30 2.52
C LEU A 184 22.74 -12.22 1.44
N ALA A 185 21.61 -12.26 0.73
CA ALA A 185 21.25 -11.22 -0.24
C ALA A 185 21.09 -9.86 0.46
N ALA A 186 21.54 -8.79 -0.19
CA ALA A 186 21.40 -7.41 0.29
C ALA A 186 19.94 -6.97 0.48
N GLY A 187 18.97 -7.70 -0.08
CA GLY A 187 17.55 -7.53 0.22
C GLY A 187 17.19 -7.72 1.70
N ARG A 188 18.05 -8.36 2.51
CA ARG A 188 17.74 -8.79 3.88
C ARG A 188 18.54 -8.10 4.98
N THR A 189 19.57 -7.31 4.67
CA THR A 189 20.63 -6.98 5.66
C THR A 189 21.05 -5.52 5.72
N THR A 190 20.28 -4.59 5.13
CA THR A 190 20.87 -3.31 4.71
C THR A 190 20.15 -2.06 5.23
N ASN A 191 19.07 -2.20 6.01
CA ASN A 191 18.19 -1.08 6.30
C ASN A 191 18.38 -0.48 7.68
N TYR A 192 18.54 -1.32 8.72
CA TYR A 192 18.67 -0.86 10.10
C TYR A 192 19.74 -1.62 10.88
N LEU A 193 20.24 -0.96 11.92
CA LEU A 193 21.19 -1.48 12.89
C LEU A 193 20.64 -1.28 14.30
N LEU A 194 21.02 -2.17 15.23
CA LEU A 194 20.70 -2.00 16.64
C LEU A 194 21.75 -2.67 17.53
N GLU A 195 21.90 -2.16 18.75
CA GLU A 195 22.59 -2.90 19.81
C GLU A 195 21.63 -3.94 20.39
N ILE A 196 22.04 -5.21 20.41
CA ILE A 196 21.33 -6.30 21.08
C ILE A 196 21.73 -6.31 22.56
N ASN A 197 20.77 -6.54 23.46
CA ASN A 197 21.04 -6.66 24.89
C ASN A 197 22.20 -7.64 25.16
N SER A 198 23.20 -7.20 25.93
CA SER A 198 24.42 -7.98 26.18
C SER A 198 24.14 -9.32 26.83
N SER A 199 23.23 -9.36 27.82
CA SER A 199 22.88 -10.60 28.50
C SER A 199 22.19 -11.61 27.58
N PHE A 200 21.41 -11.13 26.61
CA PHE A 200 20.80 -11.96 25.57
C PHE A 200 21.86 -12.48 24.60
N ALA A 201 22.70 -11.59 24.08
CA ALA A 201 23.75 -11.92 23.13
C ALA A 201 24.77 -12.93 23.70
N ASP A 202 25.16 -12.76 24.96
CA ASP A 202 26.06 -13.68 25.66
C ASP A 202 25.44 -15.07 25.87
N SER A 203 24.12 -15.11 26.13
CA SER A 203 23.42 -16.36 26.39
C SER A 203 23.17 -17.15 25.10
N TYR A 204 22.80 -16.47 24.02
CA TYR A 204 22.19 -17.13 22.86
C TYR A 204 22.91 -16.88 21.53
N LEU A 205 23.73 -15.83 21.42
CA LEU A 205 24.25 -15.34 20.13
C LEU A 205 25.76 -15.44 20.00
N ALA A 206 26.43 -16.18 20.90
CA ALA A 206 27.88 -16.24 20.99
C ALA A 206 28.52 -14.83 21.10
N SER A 207 27.91 -13.94 21.90
CA SER A 207 28.38 -12.57 22.11
C SER A 207 28.41 -11.72 20.83
N ARG A 208 27.47 -11.97 19.91
CA ARG A 208 27.16 -11.07 18.78
C ARG A 208 26.18 -9.99 19.21
N TYR A 209 26.69 -8.78 19.39
CA TYR A 209 25.94 -7.66 19.99
C TYR A 209 25.32 -6.69 18.99
N ILE A 210 25.61 -6.80 17.69
CA ILE A 210 25.04 -5.90 16.69
C ILE A 210 23.97 -6.66 15.91
N GLY A 211 22.75 -6.16 15.93
CA GLY A 211 21.66 -6.63 15.08
C GLY A 211 21.59 -5.83 13.79
N VAL A 212 21.24 -6.51 12.70
CA VAL A 212 21.09 -5.92 11.37
C VAL A 212 19.93 -6.55 10.64
N GLY A 213 19.17 -5.75 9.91
CA GLY A 213 17.99 -6.22 9.19
C GLY A 213 17.47 -5.28 8.12
N ARG A 214 16.38 -5.72 7.48
CA ARG A 214 15.62 -5.00 6.46
C ARG A 214 14.22 -5.61 6.35
N GLN A 215 13.29 -4.82 5.82
CA GLN A 215 12.07 -5.34 5.23
C GLN A 215 12.00 -4.89 3.78
N ARG A 216 11.81 -5.84 2.87
CA ARG A 216 11.65 -5.60 1.44
C ARG A 216 11.04 -6.83 0.81
N ALA A 217 9.78 -6.76 0.41
CA ALA A 217 9.20 -7.79 -0.44
C ALA A 217 9.96 -7.86 -1.77
N GLN A 218 10.08 -9.06 -2.34
CA GLN A 218 10.74 -9.35 -3.62
C GLN A 218 12.27 -9.14 -3.59
N MET A 219 12.95 -9.39 -4.72
CA MET A 219 14.41 -9.22 -4.90
C MET A 219 15.24 -9.95 -3.84
N SER A 220 14.88 -11.21 -3.55
CA SER A 220 15.49 -12.01 -2.49
C SER A 220 15.43 -11.39 -1.08
N GLY A 221 14.52 -10.45 -0.81
CA GLY A 221 14.29 -9.83 0.49
C GLY A 221 13.43 -10.68 1.44
N SER A 222 12.59 -10.01 2.24
CA SER A 222 11.71 -10.63 3.25
C SER A 222 10.34 -9.94 3.32
N TYR A 223 9.30 -10.75 3.51
CA TYR A 223 7.91 -10.33 3.66
C TYR A 223 7.60 -9.94 5.12
N GLY A 224 8.49 -9.15 5.71
CA GLY A 224 8.50 -8.75 7.12
C GLY A 224 9.90 -8.27 7.52
N PRO A 225 10.11 -7.80 8.77
CA PRO A 225 11.43 -7.45 9.26
C PRO A 225 12.32 -8.69 9.40
N THR A 226 13.60 -8.57 9.05
CA THR A 226 14.63 -9.58 9.33
C THR A 226 15.50 -9.18 10.50
N LEU A 227 16.14 -10.14 11.16
CA LEU A 227 17.13 -9.86 12.19
C LEU A 227 18.24 -10.87 12.17
N TYR A 228 19.46 -10.37 11.96
CA TYR A 228 20.69 -11.13 11.99
C TYR A 228 21.63 -10.51 13.03
N ALA A 229 22.18 -11.31 13.92
CA ALA A 229 23.19 -10.87 14.88
C ALA A 229 24.59 -11.07 14.33
N ILE A 230 25.44 -10.05 14.41
CA ILE A 230 26.82 -10.02 13.92
C ILE A 230 27.79 -9.50 14.99
N ALA A 231 29.07 -9.84 14.81
CA ALA A 231 30.18 -9.30 15.58
C ALA A 231 31.37 -9.05 14.63
N PRO A 232 31.50 -7.84 14.07
CA PRO A 232 32.57 -7.56 13.10
C PRO A 232 33.97 -7.93 13.63
N TRP A 233 34.24 -7.65 14.90
CA TRP A 233 35.52 -7.94 15.55
C TRP A 233 35.91 -9.43 15.59
N GLU A 234 34.97 -10.38 15.36
CA GLU A 234 35.30 -11.81 15.22
C GLU A 234 36.12 -12.10 13.96
N SER A 235 36.04 -11.23 12.95
CA SER A 235 36.64 -11.41 11.62
C SER A 235 37.88 -10.56 11.39
N GLY A 236 38.36 -9.84 12.42
CA GLY A 236 39.59 -9.03 12.39
C GLY A 236 39.37 -7.61 12.90
N ASN A 237 40.47 -6.86 13.13
CA ASN A 237 40.43 -5.44 13.46
C ASN A 237 41.76 -4.75 13.05
N PRO A 238 41.78 -3.86 12.03
CA PRO A 238 40.65 -3.49 11.18
C PRO A 238 40.23 -4.68 10.29
N LEU A 239 38.95 -4.75 9.95
CA LEU A 239 38.45 -5.75 9.01
C LEU A 239 38.90 -5.40 7.59
N ALA A 240 39.25 -6.42 6.82
CA ALA A 240 39.47 -6.25 5.39
C ALA A 240 38.16 -5.88 4.67
N ASP A 241 38.26 -5.12 3.59
CA ASP A 241 37.14 -4.87 2.69
C ASP A 241 36.57 -6.20 2.13
N GLU A 242 35.27 -6.25 1.83
CA GLU A 242 34.55 -7.43 1.32
C GLU A 242 34.48 -8.64 2.28
N THR A 243 34.93 -8.49 3.53
CA THR A 243 34.84 -9.57 4.53
C THR A 243 33.40 -10.05 4.66
N ALA A 244 33.20 -11.38 4.63
CA ALA A 244 31.91 -12.01 4.90
C ALA A 244 31.80 -12.33 6.39
N LEU A 245 30.95 -11.60 7.10
CA LEU A 245 30.76 -11.78 8.54
C LEU A 245 29.97 -13.05 8.85
N ASN A 246 30.37 -13.74 9.93
CA ASN A 246 29.51 -14.75 10.55
C ASN A 246 28.29 -14.08 11.18
N TYR A 247 27.18 -14.81 11.19
CA TYR A 247 25.92 -14.30 11.70
C TYR A 247 25.10 -15.39 12.41
N THR A 248 24.16 -14.95 13.23
CA THR A 248 23.07 -15.77 13.78
C THR A 248 21.74 -15.21 13.29
N GLN A 249 20.95 -16.01 12.57
CA GLN A 249 19.63 -15.61 12.08
C GLN A 249 18.60 -15.75 13.21
N LEU A 250 17.84 -14.68 13.47
CA LEU A 250 16.81 -14.62 14.51
C LEU A 250 15.41 -14.39 13.94
N LEU A 251 15.31 -13.66 12.82
CA LEU A 251 14.03 -13.34 12.20
C LEU A 251 14.17 -13.31 10.68
N TYR A 252 13.30 -14.03 9.98
CA TYR A 252 13.20 -14.02 8.52
C TYR A 252 11.87 -14.60 8.08
N TYR A 253 11.11 -13.84 7.29
CA TYR A 253 9.83 -14.22 6.71
C TYR A 253 9.95 -14.39 5.20
N ASP A 254 9.62 -15.58 4.71
CA ASP A 254 9.49 -15.87 3.29
C ASP A 254 8.04 -15.63 2.81
N ILE A 255 7.78 -15.88 1.53
CA ILE A 255 6.47 -15.62 0.91
C ILE A 255 5.36 -16.52 1.45
N ASP A 256 5.68 -17.72 1.94
CA ASP A 256 4.70 -18.66 2.47
C ASP A 256 4.48 -18.46 3.98
N ASN A 257 5.37 -17.73 4.65
CA ASN A 257 5.38 -17.52 6.09
C ASN A 257 5.49 -16.03 6.42
N MET A 258 4.49 -15.24 6.04
CA MET A 258 4.41 -13.81 6.37
C MET A 258 3.95 -13.62 7.83
N PRO A 259 4.39 -12.55 8.52
CA PRO A 259 3.89 -12.25 9.86
C PRO A 259 2.44 -11.76 9.83
N ASP A 260 1.77 -11.91 10.96
CA ASP A 260 0.42 -11.39 11.17
C ASP A 260 0.37 -9.89 10.87
N ARG A 261 -0.65 -9.50 10.11
CA ARG A 261 -0.90 -8.11 9.68
C ARG A 261 0.24 -7.49 8.87
N TYR A 262 0.94 -8.31 8.10
CA TYR A 262 1.88 -7.85 7.09
C TYR A 262 1.17 -7.22 5.90
N ALA A 263 1.78 -6.18 5.32
CA ALA A 263 1.39 -5.58 4.05
C ALA A 263 2.62 -5.32 3.16
N HIS A 264 2.49 -5.42 1.84
CA HIS A 264 3.59 -5.09 0.92
C HIS A 264 3.97 -3.60 0.95
N SER A 265 3.03 -2.74 1.32
CA SER A 265 3.28 -1.30 1.42
C SER A 265 3.84 -0.88 2.78
N ASP A 266 3.95 -1.79 3.76
CA ASP A 266 4.64 -1.53 5.02
C ASP A 266 6.09 -1.12 4.73
N ARG A 267 6.58 -0.14 5.50
CA ARG A 267 7.96 0.36 5.38
C ARG A 267 8.63 0.42 6.73
N VAL A 268 9.47 -0.57 7.02
CA VAL A 268 10.37 -0.53 8.17
C VAL A 268 11.51 0.46 7.90
N GLN A 269 11.83 1.31 8.87
CA GLN A 269 12.81 2.40 8.72
C GLN A 269 13.91 2.37 9.78
N GLY A 270 13.65 1.82 10.96
CA GLY A 270 14.62 1.70 12.04
C GLY A 270 14.24 0.59 13.00
N ALA A 271 15.16 0.23 13.89
CA ALA A 271 14.91 -0.79 14.89
C ALA A 271 15.70 -0.53 16.18
N ALA A 272 15.22 -1.07 17.30
CA ALA A 272 15.92 -1.04 18.57
C ALA A 272 15.66 -2.32 19.37
N TRP A 273 16.65 -2.75 20.13
CA TRP A 273 16.42 -3.67 21.23
C TRP A 273 16.19 -2.85 22.49
N ILE A 274 14.99 -2.88 23.04
CA ILE A 274 14.68 -2.19 24.29
C ILE A 274 14.64 -3.19 25.43
N ASN A 275 15.16 -2.78 26.57
CA ASN A 275 15.08 -3.56 27.80
C ASN A 275 15.08 -2.62 29.02
N VAL A 276 14.21 -2.90 29.98
CA VAL A 276 14.11 -2.16 31.24
C VAL A 276 13.60 -3.12 32.32
N GLY A 277 14.24 -3.10 33.50
CA GLY A 277 13.89 -4.04 34.56
C GLY A 277 13.98 -5.49 34.08
N SER A 278 12.85 -6.20 34.14
CA SER A 278 12.72 -7.59 33.67
C SER A 278 12.16 -7.71 32.25
N LYS A 279 11.79 -6.59 31.63
CA LYS A 279 11.10 -6.55 30.34
C LYS A 279 12.05 -6.32 29.18
N SER A 280 11.77 -6.95 28.04
CA SER A 280 12.51 -6.73 26.80
C SER A 280 11.66 -6.90 25.54
N ALA A 281 12.04 -6.21 24.46
CA ALA A 281 11.44 -6.37 23.15
C ALA A 281 12.44 -6.04 22.04
N PHE A 282 12.35 -6.76 20.92
CA PHE A 282 12.86 -6.27 19.64
C PHE A 282 11.77 -5.41 19.00
N VAL A 283 12.08 -4.15 18.72
CA VAL A 283 11.13 -3.16 18.23
C VAL A 283 11.56 -2.67 16.86
N VAL A 284 10.61 -2.63 15.92
CA VAL A 284 10.82 -2.01 14.61
C VAL A 284 9.91 -0.80 14.44
N SER A 285 10.48 0.30 13.93
CA SER A 285 9.74 1.49 13.50
C SER A 285 9.31 1.30 12.06
N GLU A 286 8.01 1.33 11.82
CA GLU A 286 7.44 1.14 10.51
C GLU A 286 6.38 2.20 10.20
N THR A 287 6.30 2.57 8.92
CA THR A 287 5.09 3.16 8.37
C THR A 287 4.21 1.98 8.02
N LYS A 288 3.21 1.73 8.86
CA LYS A 288 2.31 0.60 8.73
C LYS A 288 1.14 0.98 7.84
N SER A 289 0.67 0.01 7.08
CA SER A 289 -0.62 0.05 6.42
C SER A 289 -1.59 -0.94 7.03
N PHE A 290 -2.88 -0.58 7.05
CA PHE A 290 -3.91 -1.44 7.64
C PHE A 290 -4.35 -2.59 6.73
N ARG A 291 -4.05 -2.53 5.42
CA ARG A 291 -4.44 -3.61 4.50
C ARG A 291 -3.45 -4.75 4.60
N THR A 292 -3.91 -5.94 4.94
CA THR A 292 -3.04 -7.11 4.97
C THR A 292 -2.79 -7.61 3.56
N ALA A 293 -1.52 -7.83 3.20
CA ALA A 293 -1.17 -8.67 2.07
C ALA A 293 -1.66 -10.09 2.38
N ASN A 294 -2.50 -10.65 1.53
CA ASN A 294 -2.83 -12.07 1.58
C ASN A 294 -2.42 -12.73 0.25
N ARG A 295 -2.14 -14.03 0.31
CA ARG A 295 -1.78 -14.85 -0.86
C ARG A 295 -2.88 -14.92 -1.92
N GLU A 296 -4.12 -14.59 -1.54
CA GLU A 296 -5.34 -14.79 -2.34
C GLU A 296 -5.86 -13.50 -3.01
N GLY A 297 -5.19 -12.35 -2.84
CA GLY A 297 -5.69 -11.03 -3.25
C GLY A 297 -6.09 -10.16 -2.05
N GLY A 298 -5.10 -9.55 -1.40
CA GLY A 298 -5.32 -8.56 -0.34
C GLY A 298 -5.88 -7.25 -0.91
N ASP A 299 -6.31 -6.35 -0.02
CA ASP A 299 -6.87 -5.05 -0.42
C ASP A 299 -5.81 -4.09 -0.99
N GLU A 300 -4.53 -4.46 -1.04
CA GLU A 300 -3.46 -3.65 -1.63
C GLU A 300 -3.53 -3.61 -3.15
N TYR A 301 -3.13 -2.50 -3.77
CA TYR A 301 -2.98 -2.42 -5.22
C TYR A 301 -1.56 -2.03 -5.61
N TYR A 302 -1.09 -2.56 -6.74
CA TYR A 302 0.19 -2.18 -7.35
C TYR A 302 -0.06 -1.30 -8.57
N GLY A 303 0.54 -0.11 -8.61
CA GLY A 303 0.38 0.79 -9.74
C GLY A 303 0.75 2.23 -9.42
N ASN A 304 0.33 3.14 -10.28
CA ASN A 304 0.37 4.57 -9.95
C ASN A 304 -0.61 4.86 -8.81
N ALA A 305 -0.24 5.77 -7.93
CA ALA A 305 -1.15 6.36 -6.96
C ALA A 305 -2.47 6.78 -7.61
N ILE A 306 -3.59 6.26 -7.10
CA ILE A 306 -4.93 6.59 -7.60
C ILE A 306 -5.54 7.75 -6.79
N ASP A 307 -5.41 7.72 -5.46
CA ASP A 307 -6.09 8.66 -4.53
C ASP A 307 -5.32 8.91 -3.22
N ASP A 308 -4.03 8.54 -3.15
CA ASP A 308 -3.28 8.48 -1.86
C ASP A 308 -2.39 9.70 -1.57
N GLY A 309 -2.46 10.74 -2.40
CA GLY A 309 -1.61 11.92 -2.32
C GLY A 309 -0.09 11.66 -2.43
N CYS A 310 0.35 10.41 -2.57
CA CYS A 310 1.74 10.00 -2.45
C CYS A 310 2.50 9.94 -3.77
N GLY A 311 1.78 9.82 -4.89
CA GLY A 311 2.38 9.76 -6.21
C GLY A 311 3.29 8.53 -6.43
N GLY A 312 3.58 8.26 -7.71
CA GLY A 312 4.55 7.23 -8.09
C GLY A 312 4.00 5.80 -8.14
N LYS A 313 4.82 4.92 -8.74
CA LYS A 313 4.51 3.50 -8.99
C LYS A 313 4.93 2.64 -7.79
N GLY A 314 4.08 1.71 -7.35
CA GLY A 314 4.41 0.73 -6.32
C GLY A 314 3.17 0.11 -5.67
N TYR A 315 3.37 -0.63 -4.57
CA TYR A 315 2.29 -1.07 -3.69
C TYR A 315 1.72 0.11 -2.90
N HIS A 316 0.39 0.16 -2.79
CA HIS A 316 -0.34 1.18 -2.07
C HIS A 316 -1.49 0.57 -1.27
N SER A 317 -1.67 1.04 -0.04
CA SER A 317 -2.60 0.42 0.91
C SER A 317 -3.04 1.34 2.06
N GLU A 318 -3.50 2.54 1.73
CA GLU A 318 -4.01 3.48 2.74
C GLU A 318 -5.06 2.89 3.69
N PRO A 319 -5.17 3.45 4.92
CA PRO A 319 -4.37 4.55 5.46
C PRO A 319 -3.00 4.07 5.99
N TYR A 320 -2.02 4.99 5.96
CA TYR A 320 -0.71 4.77 6.56
C TYR A 320 -0.61 5.45 7.92
N PHE A 321 0.10 4.84 8.86
CA PHE A 321 0.34 5.37 10.20
C PHE A 321 1.74 5.01 10.70
N ALA A 322 2.29 5.83 11.60
CA ALA A 322 3.61 5.58 12.16
C ALA A 322 3.49 4.66 13.37
N ASN A 323 4.20 3.54 13.33
CA ASN A 323 3.97 2.44 14.26
C ASN A 323 5.28 1.88 14.80
N LEU A 324 5.26 1.47 16.06
CA LEU A 324 6.27 0.59 16.65
C LEU A 324 5.69 -0.82 16.73
N VAL A 325 6.40 -1.81 16.18
CA VAL A 325 6.00 -3.22 16.22
C VAL A 325 6.94 -3.99 17.12
N PHE A 326 6.36 -4.76 18.05
CA PHE A 326 7.08 -5.43 19.12
C PHE A 326 7.12 -6.94 18.91
N TYR A 327 8.33 -7.51 18.99
CA TYR A 327 8.59 -8.94 18.95
C TYR A 327 9.14 -9.42 20.28
N ASP A 328 8.69 -10.61 20.70
CA ASP A 328 9.10 -11.25 21.95
C ASP A 328 10.55 -11.74 21.84
N THR A 329 11.40 -11.30 22.75
CA THR A 329 12.80 -11.72 22.77
C THR A 329 12.96 -13.19 23.13
N ASN A 330 12.02 -13.78 23.88
CA ASN A 330 12.03 -15.22 24.16
C ASN A 330 11.82 -16.04 22.90
N ASP A 331 10.97 -15.58 21.98
CA ASP A 331 10.78 -16.23 20.67
C ASP A 331 12.05 -16.18 19.83
N LEU A 332 12.80 -15.06 19.90
CA LEU A 332 14.10 -14.94 19.25
C LEU A 332 15.16 -15.85 19.91
N ALA A 333 15.10 -16.04 21.23
CA ALA A 333 15.97 -17.00 21.93
C ALA A 333 15.68 -18.44 21.50
N ASP A 334 14.40 -18.79 21.32
CA ASP A 334 13.98 -20.09 20.80
C ASP A 334 14.50 -20.32 19.38
N VAL A 335 14.50 -19.29 18.53
CA VAL A 335 15.11 -19.38 17.18
C VAL A 335 16.62 -19.59 17.28
N ALA A 336 17.32 -18.82 18.10
CA ALA A 336 18.77 -18.95 18.29
C ALA A 336 19.18 -20.37 18.77
N GLN A 337 18.30 -21.02 19.52
CA GLN A 337 18.50 -22.39 20.04
C GLN A 337 17.97 -23.48 19.09
N GLY A 338 17.34 -23.13 17.98
CA GLY A 338 16.75 -24.07 17.02
C GLY A 338 15.44 -24.72 17.48
N VAL A 339 14.79 -24.16 18.51
CA VAL A 339 13.45 -24.56 18.99
C VAL A 339 12.36 -24.04 18.06
N LYS A 340 12.52 -22.79 17.57
CA LYS A 340 11.64 -22.16 16.58
C LYS A 340 12.36 -21.96 15.24
N GLN A 341 11.59 -21.98 14.15
CA GLN A 341 12.03 -21.48 12.84
C GLN A 341 11.99 -19.96 12.82
N SER A 342 12.79 -19.31 11.98
CA SER A 342 12.95 -17.86 11.97
C SER A 342 11.72 -17.04 11.57
N TYR A 343 10.69 -17.67 10.99
CA TYR A 343 9.42 -17.03 10.64
C TYR A 343 8.33 -17.24 11.71
N GLN A 344 8.61 -18.04 12.75
CA GLN A 344 7.63 -18.35 13.79
C GLN A 344 7.47 -17.27 14.86
N PRO A 345 8.49 -16.46 15.23
CA PRO A 345 8.22 -15.27 16.03
C PRO A 345 7.17 -14.42 15.31
N GLN A 346 6.20 -13.90 16.05
CA GLN A 346 5.13 -13.04 15.53
C GLN A 346 5.12 -11.73 16.31
N PRO A 347 4.68 -10.62 15.70
CA PRO A 347 4.50 -9.38 16.43
C PRO A 347 3.44 -9.58 17.51
N TYR A 348 3.71 -9.13 18.74
CA TYR A 348 2.77 -9.27 19.85
C TYR A 348 2.04 -7.97 20.19
N ALA A 349 2.52 -6.82 19.71
CA ALA A 349 1.89 -5.52 19.89
C ALA A 349 2.24 -4.57 18.73
N PHE A 350 1.30 -3.68 18.42
CA PHE A 350 1.43 -2.61 17.43
C PHE A 350 1.04 -1.29 18.13
N PHE A 351 1.98 -0.36 18.24
CA PHE A 351 1.79 0.90 18.96
C PHE A 351 1.91 2.10 18.01
N ASN A 352 0.79 2.75 17.71
CA ASN A 352 0.79 3.99 16.96
C ASN A 352 1.34 5.11 17.87
N PHE A 353 2.53 5.62 17.52
CA PHE A 353 3.23 6.59 18.35
C PHE A 353 2.89 8.05 18.04
N LEU A 354 2.02 8.29 17.04
CA LEU A 354 1.48 9.60 16.69
C LEU A 354 0.02 9.66 17.16
N LYS A 355 -0.20 9.97 18.45
CA LYS A 355 -1.56 10.10 19.02
C LYS A 355 -2.35 11.25 18.37
N GLU A 356 -1.67 12.35 18.05
CA GLU A 356 -2.19 13.48 17.28
C GLU A 356 -1.22 13.74 16.13
N GLU A 357 -1.72 13.74 14.88
CA GLU A 357 -0.87 13.92 13.72
C GLU A 357 -0.46 15.39 13.59
N ILE A 358 0.85 15.68 13.68
CA ILE A 358 1.41 16.99 13.32
C ILE A 358 1.23 17.24 11.82
N LYS A 359 1.32 16.18 11.02
CA LYS A 359 1.25 16.23 9.57
C LYS A 359 -0.18 16.50 9.07
N PRO A 360 -0.36 17.44 8.13
CA PRO A 360 -1.67 17.68 7.52
C PRO A 360 -2.26 16.42 6.87
N PRO A 361 -3.57 16.18 7.00
CA PRO A 361 -4.22 14.97 6.51
C PRO A 361 -4.15 14.78 4.99
N GLU A 362 -4.00 15.86 4.23
CA GLU A 362 -3.90 15.86 2.76
C GLU A 362 -2.51 15.49 2.20
N GLU A 363 -1.50 15.36 3.06
CA GLU A 363 -0.11 15.11 2.66
C GLU A 363 0.24 13.63 2.63
N CYS A 364 1.16 13.23 1.73
CA CYS A 364 1.55 11.83 1.58
C CYS A 364 2.06 11.19 2.89
N LYS A 365 1.39 10.13 3.31
CA LYS A 365 1.64 9.43 4.60
C LYS A 365 2.57 8.22 4.51
N LYS A 366 3.04 7.87 3.31
CA LYS A 366 3.78 6.62 3.03
C LYS A 366 5.21 6.56 3.60
N ASN A 367 5.76 7.65 4.12
CA ASN A 367 7.12 7.68 4.70
C ASN A 367 7.16 8.45 6.02
N TYR A 368 6.25 8.14 6.95
CA TYR A 368 6.16 8.79 8.26
C TYR A 368 7.33 8.45 9.18
N SER A 369 7.60 7.17 9.30
CA SER A 369 8.53 6.68 10.28
C SER A 369 9.96 6.87 9.79
N GLY A 370 10.87 7.03 10.75
CA GLY A 370 12.30 7.12 10.50
C GLY A 370 13.11 6.24 11.44
N GLY A 371 14.38 6.59 11.60
CA GLY A 371 15.33 5.91 12.46
C GLY A 371 14.91 5.91 13.92
N VAL A 372 15.46 4.94 14.67
CA VAL A 372 15.17 4.74 16.09
C VAL A 372 16.49 4.64 16.83
N ALA A 373 16.58 5.30 17.99
CA ALA A 373 17.72 5.16 18.88
C ALA A 373 17.26 4.87 20.30
N TYR A 374 17.93 3.94 20.97
CA TYR A 374 17.67 3.61 22.37
C TYR A 374 18.84 4.06 23.27
N ASP A 375 18.55 4.98 24.18
CA ASP A 375 19.42 5.33 25.30
C ASP A 375 19.16 4.35 26.44
N LYS A 376 19.95 3.28 26.48
CA LYS A 376 19.91 2.26 27.53
C LYS A 376 20.40 2.74 28.91
N ILE A 377 21.03 3.92 28.99
CA ILE A 377 21.52 4.48 30.26
C ILE A 377 20.38 5.17 30.99
N ASN A 378 19.59 5.96 30.26
CA ASN A 378 18.45 6.70 30.81
C ASN A 378 17.08 6.09 30.45
N ASN A 379 17.08 4.92 29.80
CA ASN A 379 15.91 4.20 29.31
C ASN A 379 15.00 5.08 28.43
N LYS A 380 15.58 5.79 27.45
CA LYS A 380 14.81 6.63 26.52
C LYS A 380 14.83 6.08 25.12
N LEU A 381 13.66 6.06 24.48
CA LEU A 381 13.50 5.71 23.07
C LEU A 381 13.27 6.98 22.27
N TYR A 382 14.09 7.19 21.25
CA TYR A 382 13.98 8.28 20.29
C TYR A 382 13.48 7.73 18.97
N VAL A 383 12.37 8.26 18.46
CA VAL A 383 11.75 7.81 17.22
C VAL A 383 11.56 9.01 16.30
N VAL A 384 12.08 8.92 15.08
CA VAL A 384 11.94 10.02 14.12
C VAL A 384 10.56 9.95 13.44
N GLU A 385 9.86 11.09 13.43
CA GLU A 385 8.80 11.37 12.47
C GLU A 385 9.37 12.27 11.37
N ARG A 386 9.25 11.81 10.13
CA ARG A 386 9.77 12.49 8.94
C ARG A 386 8.69 13.35 8.30
N ASN A 387 9.09 14.51 7.77
CA ASN A 387 8.20 15.43 7.06
C ASN A 387 6.95 15.79 7.88
N ALA A 388 7.16 16.15 9.16
CA ALA A 388 6.10 16.36 10.14
C ALA A 388 5.14 17.50 9.74
N TRP A 389 5.56 18.42 8.87
CA TRP A 389 4.73 19.54 8.38
C TRP A 389 4.47 19.51 6.87
N GLY A 390 4.51 18.31 6.26
CA GLY A 390 4.18 18.12 4.85
C GLY A 390 5.40 18.00 3.92
N SER A 391 5.14 17.76 2.63
CA SER A 391 6.18 17.39 1.65
C SER A 391 7.05 18.57 1.18
N PHE A 392 6.62 19.80 1.45
CA PHE A 392 7.38 21.02 1.13
C PHE A 392 8.18 21.56 2.31
N ASP A 393 7.73 21.28 3.54
CA ASP A 393 8.43 21.63 4.78
C ASP A 393 8.94 20.34 5.44
N ASP A 394 9.92 19.71 4.76
CA ASP A 394 10.48 18.36 5.05
C ASP A 394 11.02 18.17 6.49
N LYS A 395 10.92 19.15 7.38
CA LYS A 395 11.49 19.11 8.73
C LYS A 395 10.99 17.88 9.50
N SER A 396 11.97 17.10 9.95
CA SER A 396 11.72 15.96 10.83
C SER A 396 11.69 16.38 12.30
N VAL A 397 10.93 15.65 13.10
CA VAL A 397 10.92 15.76 14.56
C VAL A 397 11.32 14.44 15.20
N ILE A 398 11.71 14.49 16.47
CA ILE A 398 12.10 13.31 17.24
C ILE A 398 11.21 13.20 18.46
N HIS A 399 10.38 12.15 18.48
CA HIS A 399 9.54 11.77 19.60
C HIS A 399 10.39 11.09 20.65
N VAL A 400 10.15 11.43 21.92
CA VAL A 400 10.90 10.88 23.05
C VAL A 400 9.96 10.15 23.98
N PHE A 401 10.24 8.87 24.21
CA PHE A 401 9.53 8.04 25.18
C PHE A 401 10.47 7.65 26.31
N GLN A 402 9.99 7.76 27.55
CA GLN A 402 10.60 7.08 28.68
C GLN A 402 10.12 5.63 28.68
N VAL A 403 11.05 4.69 28.60
CA VAL A 403 10.79 3.25 28.73
C VAL A 403 10.86 2.89 30.22
N THR A 404 9.80 2.26 30.72
CA THR A 404 9.64 1.91 32.14
C THR A 404 9.21 0.45 32.29
N ASP A 405 9.47 -0.13 33.45
CA ASP A 405 8.86 -1.39 33.86
C ASP A 405 7.68 -1.05 34.78
N SER A 406 6.49 -0.86 34.19
CA SER A 406 5.30 -0.45 34.95
C SER A 406 4.75 -1.56 35.86
N GLY A 407 5.21 -2.81 35.67
CA GLY A 407 4.62 -4.00 36.28
C GLY A 407 3.21 -4.36 35.77
N ASN A 408 2.66 -3.58 34.83
CA ASN A 408 1.39 -3.92 34.21
C ASN A 408 1.60 -5.05 33.19
N PRO A 409 0.71 -6.07 33.17
CA PRO A 409 0.75 -7.10 32.16
C PRO A 409 0.40 -6.53 30.79
N LEU A 410 0.83 -7.23 29.73
CA LEU A 410 0.40 -6.93 28.36
C LEU A 410 -1.12 -7.09 28.23
N ASP A 411 -1.80 -6.10 27.67
CA ASP A 411 -3.19 -6.26 27.27
C ASP A 411 -3.28 -7.06 25.97
N ILE A 412 -4.04 -8.15 26.02
CA ILE A 412 -4.27 -9.07 24.90
C ILE A 412 -5.77 -9.17 24.56
N ILE A 413 -6.61 -8.44 25.29
CA ILE A 413 -8.05 -8.47 25.10
C ILE A 413 -8.37 -7.35 24.11
N ALA A 414 -9.07 -7.68 23.03
CA ALA A 414 -9.53 -6.69 22.09
C ALA A 414 -10.67 -5.83 22.67
N PRO A 415 -10.82 -4.57 22.21
CA PRO A 415 -11.97 -3.75 22.52
C PRO A 415 -13.30 -4.42 22.15
N ALA A 416 -14.37 -4.02 22.82
CA ALA A 416 -15.72 -4.39 22.40
C ALA A 416 -16.03 -3.89 20.98
N ASP A 417 -16.89 -4.61 20.26
CA ASP A 417 -17.31 -4.19 18.92
C ASP A 417 -18.04 -2.83 18.94
N PRO A 418 -17.82 -1.97 17.92
CA PRO A 418 -18.61 -0.75 17.73
C PRO A 418 -20.11 -1.07 17.60
N ILE A 419 -20.97 -0.26 18.23
CA ILE A 419 -22.43 -0.43 18.17
C ILE A 419 -23.12 0.81 17.64
N ASN A 420 -24.37 0.63 17.17
CA ASN A 420 -25.22 1.71 16.66
C ASN A 420 -24.61 2.49 15.49
N LEU A 421 -24.00 1.79 14.53
CA LEU A 421 -23.51 2.41 13.30
C LEU A 421 -24.66 3.08 12.54
N GLN A 422 -24.47 4.33 12.14
CA GLN A 422 -25.44 5.13 11.40
C GLN A 422 -24.74 5.99 10.34
N PHE A 423 -25.39 6.18 9.20
CA PHE A 423 -24.92 7.04 8.12
C PHE A 423 -25.91 8.17 7.88
N ASP A 424 -25.46 9.41 8.05
CA ASP A 424 -26.21 10.61 7.70
C ASP A 424 -25.87 11.02 6.26
N SER A 425 -26.84 10.88 5.35
CA SER A 425 -26.66 11.23 3.94
C SER A 425 -26.62 12.73 3.66
N GLN A 426 -27.04 13.59 4.61
CA GLN A 426 -26.99 15.04 4.44
C GLN A 426 -25.58 15.57 4.70
N GLU A 427 -24.95 15.06 5.75
CA GLU A 427 -23.59 15.46 6.17
C GLU A 427 -22.50 14.53 5.64
N ASN A 428 -22.88 13.39 5.03
CA ASN A 428 -21.98 12.31 4.59
C ASN A 428 -21.16 11.73 5.73
N THR A 429 -21.78 11.63 6.91
CA THR A 429 -21.10 11.26 8.15
C THR A 429 -21.51 9.86 8.59
N LEU A 430 -20.53 8.99 8.78
CA LEU A 430 -20.65 7.74 9.50
C LEU A 430 -20.42 7.98 10.99
N SER A 431 -21.25 7.43 11.87
CA SER A 431 -21.12 7.57 13.33
C SER A 431 -21.46 6.26 14.05
N TRP A 432 -20.90 6.09 15.25
CA TRP A 432 -21.10 4.93 16.11
C TRP A 432 -20.96 5.32 17.59
N ASN A 433 -21.27 4.40 18.49
CA ASN A 433 -20.99 4.59 19.92
C ASN A 433 -19.57 4.14 20.27
N ALA A 434 -18.97 4.83 21.25
CA ALA A 434 -17.67 4.46 21.79
C ALA A 434 -17.65 3.00 22.28
N SER A 435 -16.63 2.27 21.82
CA SER A 435 -16.28 0.93 22.28
C SER A 435 -15.64 0.98 23.66
N VAL A 436 -15.78 -0.09 24.43
CA VAL A 436 -15.29 -0.19 25.82
C VAL A 436 -14.04 -1.03 25.83
N ASP A 437 -12.98 -0.53 26.45
CA ASP A 437 -11.70 -1.20 26.67
C ASP A 437 -11.01 -0.71 27.96
N SER A 438 -9.96 -1.42 28.40
CA SER A 438 -9.07 -0.99 29.50
C SER A 438 -8.19 0.19 29.12
N ASN A 439 -7.84 0.30 27.84
CA ASN A 439 -6.98 1.33 27.28
C ASN A 439 -7.77 2.29 26.38
N ASP A 440 -7.08 3.32 25.89
CA ASP A 440 -7.67 4.21 24.89
C ASP A 440 -7.99 3.44 23.60
N VAL A 441 -9.13 3.78 22.98
CA VAL A 441 -9.63 3.10 21.79
C VAL A 441 -9.61 4.05 20.60
N SER A 442 -9.07 3.55 19.50
CA SER A 442 -9.16 4.14 18.16
C SER A 442 -10.01 3.27 17.24
N TYR A 443 -10.38 3.79 16.08
CA TYR A 443 -11.26 3.13 15.11
C TYR A 443 -10.63 3.14 13.73
N VAL A 444 -10.64 1.99 13.09
CA VAL A 444 -10.30 1.82 11.67
C VAL A 444 -11.61 1.79 10.89
N ILE A 445 -11.79 2.77 10.01
CA ILE A 445 -12.96 2.87 9.15
C ILE A 445 -12.60 2.30 7.78
N TYR A 446 -13.43 1.40 7.28
CA TYR A 446 -13.37 0.85 5.94
C TYR A 446 -14.58 1.31 5.13
N ARG A 447 -14.39 1.45 3.82
CA ARG A 447 -15.36 1.86 2.83
C ARG A 447 -15.12 1.07 1.56
N ARG A 448 -16.12 0.34 1.09
CA ARG A 448 -16.11 -0.27 -0.23
C ARG A 448 -16.29 0.81 -1.30
N ARG A 449 -15.56 0.79 -2.42
CA ARG A 449 -15.86 1.62 -3.60
C ARG A 449 -15.99 0.77 -4.88
N PRO A 450 -17.00 1.04 -5.72
CA PRO A 450 -17.04 0.57 -7.10
C PRO A 450 -16.03 1.37 -7.95
N VAL A 451 -15.00 0.72 -8.46
CA VAL A 451 -14.09 1.24 -9.48
C VAL A 451 -14.76 1.06 -10.84
N LYS A 452 -15.18 2.16 -11.46
CA LYS A 452 -15.65 2.17 -12.85
C LYS A 452 -14.45 2.16 -13.79
N ILE A 453 -14.33 1.12 -14.60
CA ILE A 453 -13.29 1.02 -15.64
C ILE A 453 -13.33 2.24 -16.60
N SER A 454 -14.49 2.88 -16.76
CA SER A 454 -14.69 4.06 -17.61
C SER A 454 -14.15 5.38 -17.06
N GLU A 455 -13.84 5.49 -15.77
CA GLU A 455 -13.25 6.71 -15.17
C GLU A 455 -11.75 6.83 -15.48
N TYR A 456 -11.11 5.72 -15.87
CA TYR A 456 -9.80 5.74 -16.51
C TYR A 456 -10.01 5.99 -18.00
N GLY A 457 -9.84 7.24 -18.42
CA GLY A 457 -10.04 7.67 -19.81
C GLY A 457 -9.44 6.68 -20.82
N THR A 458 -10.09 6.53 -21.97
CA THR A 458 -9.79 5.54 -23.02
C THR A 458 -8.34 5.50 -23.53
N ALA A 459 -7.52 6.52 -23.23
CA ALA A 459 -6.08 6.52 -23.46
C ALA A 459 -5.32 5.59 -22.49
N LEU A 460 -5.73 5.55 -21.22
CA LEU A 460 -5.12 4.73 -20.18
C LEU A 460 -5.52 3.26 -20.31
N LEU A 461 -6.66 2.92 -20.89
CA LEU A 461 -7.11 1.53 -21.04
C LEU A 461 -6.24 0.72 -22.02
N ASN A 462 -5.69 1.38 -23.05
CA ASN A 462 -4.77 0.75 -24.00
C ASN A 462 -3.33 0.73 -23.46
N GLU A 463 -2.90 1.77 -22.74
CA GLU A 463 -1.61 1.75 -22.02
C GLU A 463 -1.63 0.74 -20.86
N VAL A 464 -2.64 0.72 -20.00
CA VAL A 464 -2.78 -0.24 -18.91
C VAL A 464 -2.92 -1.65 -19.45
N LYS A 465 -3.65 -1.91 -20.55
CA LYS A 465 -3.64 -3.26 -21.15
C LYS A 465 -2.27 -3.65 -21.71
N THR A 466 -1.54 -2.72 -22.31
CA THR A 466 -0.23 -3.02 -22.91
C THR A 466 0.85 -3.14 -21.84
N ASP A 467 0.86 -2.27 -20.84
CA ASP A 467 1.76 -2.27 -19.70
C ASP A 467 1.46 -3.39 -18.72
N LEU A 468 0.18 -3.75 -18.50
CA LEU A 468 -0.19 -4.91 -17.68
C LEU A 468 0.19 -6.21 -18.37
N MET A 469 0.03 -6.31 -19.69
CA MET A 469 0.44 -7.49 -20.46
C MET A 469 1.97 -7.57 -20.64
N GLN A 470 2.66 -6.44 -20.78
CA GLN A 470 4.13 -6.38 -20.78
C GLN A 470 4.69 -6.67 -19.39
N TRP A 471 4.05 -6.17 -18.32
CA TRP A 471 4.40 -6.49 -16.94
C TRP A 471 4.13 -7.97 -16.61
N LEU A 472 3.02 -8.53 -17.10
CA LEU A 472 2.75 -9.98 -17.03
C LEU A 472 3.80 -10.79 -17.80
N GLN A 473 4.24 -10.33 -18.97
CA GLN A 473 5.27 -11.00 -19.75
C GLN A 473 6.66 -10.89 -19.09
N ASP A 474 7.01 -9.73 -18.55
CA ASP A 474 8.25 -9.51 -17.80
C ASP A 474 8.27 -10.39 -16.53
N MET A 475 7.15 -10.55 -15.82
CA MET A 475 7.02 -11.46 -14.67
C MET A 475 7.11 -12.95 -15.07
N ILE A 476 6.59 -13.32 -16.25
CA ILE A 476 6.72 -14.67 -16.80
C ILE A 476 8.19 -14.95 -17.20
N ASP A 477 8.88 -13.94 -17.72
CA ASP A 477 10.25 -14.05 -18.20
C ASP A 477 11.30 -13.97 -17.07
N THR A 478 11.00 -13.32 -15.93
CA THR A 478 11.87 -13.29 -14.74
C THR A 478 11.67 -14.48 -13.80
N GLY A 479 10.62 -15.28 -13.97
CA GLY A 479 10.33 -16.43 -13.11
C GLY A 479 9.72 -16.06 -11.75
N ASP A 480 9.39 -14.79 -11.52
CA ASP A 480 8.70 -14.29 -10.32
C ASP A 480 7.19 -14.50 -10.48
N VAL A 481 6.77 -15.75 -10.32
CA VAL A 481 5.34 -16.01 -10.10
C VAL A 481 5.01 -15.56 -8.67
N TYR A 482 3.91 -14.83 -8.54
CA TYR A 482 3.18 -14.52 -7.29
C TYR A 482 3.49 -13.19 -6.58
N ALA A 483 2.68 -12.17 -6.90
CA ALA A 483 2.27 -11.14 -5.93
C ALA A 483 0.87 -10.60 -6.28
N GLY A 484 -0.05 -10.65 -5.31
CA GLY A 484 -1.30 -9.88 -5.26
C GLY A 484 -2.37 -10.26 -6.28
N GLY A 485 -3.33 -11.08 -5.86
CA GLY A 485 -4.54 -11.35 -6.61
C GLY A 485 -5.29 -10.07 -6.95
N ILE A 486 -5.26 -9.67 -8.23
CA ILE A 486 -6.42 -9.01 -8.82
C ILE A 486 -7.49 -10.11 -8.89
N TYR A 487 -8.49 -10.06 -7.99
CA TYR A 487 -9.71 -10.82 -8.20
C TYR A 487 -10.36 -10.32 -9.49
N TYR A 488 -10.09 -11.01 -10.60
CA TYR A 488 -11.11 -11.19 -11.63
C TYR A 488 -12.21 -12.05 -11.00
N HIS A 489 -13.17 -11.40 -10.33
CA HIS A 489 -14.47 -12.04 -10.19
C HIS A 489 -15.04 -12.12 -11.60
N ASN A 490 -14.93 -13.30 -12.21
CA ASN A 490 -15.62 -13.63 -13.44
C ASN A 490 -17.11 -13.84 -13.10
N SER A 491 -17.77 -12.79 -12.59
CA SER A 491 -19.19 -12.60 -12.81
C SER A 491 -19.33 -12.08 -14.23
N SER A 492 -20.29 -12.60 -14.97
CA SER A 492 -20.61 -12.24 -16.35
C SER A 492 -21.03 -10.76 -16.57
N ASP A 493 -20.76 -9.86 -15.61
CA ASP A 493 -21.01 -8.43 -15.64
C ASP A 493 -19.68 -7.66 -15.52
N ASP A 494 -19.21 -7.18 -16.67
CA ASP A 494 -17.84 -6.72 -16.92
C ASP A 494 -17.72 -5.18 -16.79
N SER A 495 -18.17 -4.57 -15.68
CA SER A 495 -18.09 -3.09 -15.59
C SER A 495 -17.83 -2.44 -14.23
N ILE A 496 -17.85 -3.16 -13.10
CA ILE A 496 -17.64 -2.57 -11.78
C ILE A 496 -16.78 -3.50 -10.90
N LEU A 497 -15.60 -3.04 -10.48
CA LEU A 497 -14.77 -3.72 -9.47
C LEU A 497 -15.07 -3.12 -8.10
N TYR A 498 -15.55 -3.89 -7.12
CA TYR A 498 -15.76 -3.38 -5.76
C TYR A 498 -14.55 -3.69 -4.88
N HIS A 499 -13.83 -2.66 -4.40
CA HIS A 499 -12.72 -2.80 -3.46
C HIS A 499 -13.08 -2.26 -2.09
N ASP A 500 -12.75 -2.97 -1.01
CA ASP A 500 -12.81 -2.45 0.36
C ASP A 500 -11.58 -1.54 0.58
N TYR A 501 -11.79 -0.32 1.06
CA TYR A 501 -10.74 0.64 1.40
C TYR A 501 -10.77 0.90 2.90
N PRO A 502 -9.77 0.59 3.73
CA PRO A 502 -9.63 1.34 4.96
C PRO A 502 -9.39 2.81 4.55
N ALA A 503 -10.22 3.70 5.05
CA ALA A 503 -10.29 5.09 4.65
C ALA A 503 -9.65 6.00 5.69
N TYR A 504 -9.70 5.62 6.97
CA TYR A 504 -9.36 6.52 8.06
C TYR A 504 -9.10 5.78 9.38
N LEU A 505 -8.08 6.22 10.13
CA LEU A 505 -7.90 5.90 11.55
C LEU A 505 -8.40 7.11 12.35
N SER A 506 -9.29 6.89 13.31
CA SER A 506 -9.87 7.97 14.12
C SER A 506 -9.84 7.64 15.60
N ILE A 507 -9.61 8.64 16.43
CA ILE A 507 -9.89 8.58 17.87
C ILE A 507 -11.33 9.03 18.19
N GLU A 508 -12.03 9.60 17.21
CA GLU A 508 -13.40 10.07 17.32
C GLU A 508 -14.39 8.97 16.94
N THR A 509 -15.64 9.10 17.37
CA THR A 509 -16.73 8.15 17.07
C THR A 509 -17.56 8.54 15.86
N SER A 510 -16.99 9.35 14.97
CA SER A 510 -17.61 9.77 13.72
C SER A 510 -16.57 10.09 12.66
N TRP A 511 -16.90 9.84 11.41
CA TRP A 511 -16.07 10.19 10.25
C TRP A 511 -16.93 10.72 9.11
N THR A 512 -16.56 11.89 8.58
CA THR A 512 -17.20 12.47 7.39
C THR A 512 -16.45 12.01 6.15
N ASP A 513 -17.15 11.31 5.27
CA ASP A 513 -16.60 10.83 4.01
C ASP A 513 -16.45 12.02 3.05
N PRO A 514 -15.22 12.41 2.66
CA PRO A 514 -15.02 13.54 1.76
C PRO A 514 -15.53 13.27 0.34
N ASN A 515 -15.74 12.01 -0.03
CA ASN A 515 -16.10 11.60 -1.39
C ASN A 515 -17.17 10.48 -1.37
N PRO A 516 -18.33 10.65 -0.72
CA PRO A 516 -19.30 9.57 -0.48
C PRO A 516 -19.73 8.90 -1.77
N VAL A 517 -19.89 7.58 -1.74
CA VAL A 517 -20.56 6.84 -2.81
C VAL A 517 -21.70 6.08 -2.15
N TYR A 518 -22.90 6.54 -2.44
CA TYR A 518 -24.15 6.00 -1.95
C TYR A 518 -24.39 4.59 -2.51
N GLY A 519 -24.93 3.69 -1.68
CA GLY A 519 -25.06 2.27 -1.97
C GLY A 519 -23.80 1.44 -1.66
N ASN A 520 -22.83 2.01 -0.92
CA ASN A 520 -21.60 1.32 -0.53
C ASN A 520 -21.65 0.76 0.89
N GLU A 521 -20.86 -0.29 1.11
CA GLU A 521 -20.61 -0.84 2.45
C GLU A 521 -19.51 -0.05 3.17
N TYR A 522 -19.81 0.43 4.37
CA TYR A 522 -18.84 0.92 5.35
C TYR A 522 -18.61 -0.17 6.41
N LYS A 523 -17.38 -0.32 6.91
CA LYS A 523 -17.07 -1.18 8.05
C LYS A 523 -16.31 -0.39 9.10
N VAL A 524 -16.52 -0.68 10.38
CA VAL A 524 -15.76 -0.05 11.47
C VAL A 524 -15.20 -1.16 12.37
N GLN A 525 -13.95 -1.00 12.78
CA GLN A 525 -13.26 -1.88 13.72
C GLN A 525 -12.63 -1.02 14.81
N ALA A 526 -12.77 -1.42 16.07
CA ALA A 526 -12.08 -0.78 17.19
C ALA A 526 -10.68 -1.38 17.37
N MET A 527 -9.74 -0.56 17.81
CA MET A 527 -8.35 -0.91 18.07
C MET A 527 -7.87 -0.26 19.38
N ASP A 528 -7.29 -1.05 20.29
CA ASP A 528 -6.66 -0.50 21.51
C ASP A 528 -5.23 0.01 21.24
N GLU A 529 -4.58 0.57 22.27
CA GLU A 529 -3.20 1.08 22.21
C GLU A 529 -2.14 0.00 21.96
N ASN A 530 -2.45 -1.27 22.23
CA ASN A 530 -1.59 -2.42 21.96
C ASN A 530 -1.78 -2.97 20.53
N GLY A 531 -2.76 -2.45 19.81
CA GLY A 531 -3.14 -2.88 18.48
C GLY A 531 -4.08 -4.08 18.47
N ASN A 532 -4.69 -4.50 19.57
CA ASN A 532 -5.71 -5.55 19.55
C ASN A 532 -6.95 -5.02 18.83
N LEU A 533 -7.52 -5.84 17.93
CA LEU A 533 -8.63 -5.42 17.06
C LEU A 533 -9.93 -6.14 17.44
N SER A 534 -11.03 -5.39 17.50
CA SER A 534 -12.39 -5.94 17.65
C SER A 534 -12.84 -6.70 16.38
N GLY A 535 -14.07 -7.21 16.37
CA GLY A 535 -14.74 -7.63 15.14
C GLY A 535 -15.03 -6.44 14.21
N LEU A 536 -15.19 -6.72 12.91
CA LEU A 536 -15.64 -5.76 11.91
C LEU A 536 -17.17 -5.62 11.95
N VAL A 537 -17.67 -4.39 12.03
CA VAL A 537 -19.10 -4.09 12.00
C VAL A 537 -19.44 -3.32 10.73
N SER A 538 -20.33 -3.86 9.89
CA SER A 538 -20.71 -3.28 8.59
C SER A 538 -22.00 -2.47 8.63
N LEU A 539 -22.09 -1.45 7.77
CA LEU A 539 -23.30 -0.69 7.45
C LEU A 539 -23.31 -0.35 5.95
N ASN A 540 -24.41 -0.61 5.24
CA ASN A 540 -24.58 -0.10 3.87
C ASN A 540 -25.17 1.31 3.91
N SER A 541 -24.56 2.26 3.20
CA SER A 541 -25.20 3.55 2.95
C SER A 541 -26.42 3.40 2.05
N PRO A 542 -27.44 4.27 2.20
CA PRO A 542 -28.55 4.29 1.26
C PRO A 542 -28.02 4.58 -0.15
N ASP A 543 -28.59 3.94 -1.17
CA ASP A 543 -28.33 4.27 -2.57
C ASP A 543 -29.17 5.48 -3.01
N LEU A 544 -28.51 6.48 -3.59
CA LEU A 544 -29.09 7.74 -4.06
C LEU A 544 -28.83 7.98 -5.56
N ASN A 545 -28.16 7.05 -6.25
CA ASN A 545 -27.77 7.23 -7.65
C ASN A 545 -28.83 6.68 -8.60
N SER A 546 -29.07 7.36 -9.72
CA SER A 546 -29.96 6.82 -10.76
C SER A 546 -29.25 5.80 -11.66
N PRO A 547 -29.96 4.80 -12.20
CA PRO A 547 -29.38 3.79 -13.11
C PRO A 547 -28.68 4.39 -14.33
N ILE A 548 -27.49 3.89 -14.68
CA ILE A 548 -26.73 4.27 -15.87
C ILE A 548 -27.12 3.36 -17.04
N ILE A 549 -27.61 3.95 -18.13
CA ILE A 549 -28.06 3.22 -19.33
C ILE A 549 -26.91 3.09 -20.36
N VAL A 550 -26.67 1.86 -20.85
CA VAL A 550 -25.66 1.54 -21.87
C VAL A 550 -26.16 0.50 -22.89
N ASN A 551 -25.34 0.23 -23.92
CA ASN A 551 -25.54 -0.83 -24.92
C ASN A 551 -26.89 -0.81 -25.65
N SER A 552 -27.39 0.38 -25.99
CA SER A 552 -28.70 0.52 -26.61
C SER A 552 -28.74 0.09 -28.08
N ASN A 553 -29.84 -0.53 -28.50
CA ASN A 553 -30.17 -0.90 -29.87
C ASN A 553 -31.69 -0.73 -30.09
N PRO A 554 -32.22 -0.47 -31.30
CA PRO A 554 -31.55 -0.29 -32.60
C PRO A 554 -30.90 1.09 -32.75
N SER A 555 -29.92 1.19 -33.64
CA SER A 555 -29.33 2.46 -34.08
C SER A 555 -29.19 2.53 -35.60
N GLY A 556 -29.17 3.74 -36.16
CA GLY A 556 -28.91 3.96 -37.58
C GLY A 556 -30.06 3.54 -38.51
N HIS A 557 -29.73 2.98 -39.66
CA HIS A 557 -30.70 2.60 -40.70
C HIS A 557 -31.00 1.10 -40.65
N LEU A 558 -32.25 0.74 -40.44
CA LEU A 558 -32.73 -0.63 -40.53
C LEU A 558 -33.15 -0.97 -41.98
N PRO A 559 -33.03 -2.25 -42.41
CA PRO A 559 -33.33 -2.65 -43.79
C PRO A 559 -34.75 -2.30 -44.25
N PHE A 560 -34.92 -2.08 -45.55
CA PHE A 560 -36.23 -1.96 -46.18
C PHE A 560 -37.09 -3.20 -45.87
N GLY A 561 -38.36 -2.98 -45.56
CA GLY A 561 -39.31 -4.03 -45.18
C GLY A 561 -39.33 -4.37 -43.69
N THR A 562 -38.52 -3.69 -42.87
CA THR A 562 -38.57 -3.85 -41.41
C THR A 562 -39.86 -3.25 -40.84
N THR A 563 -40.75 -4.10 -40.31
CA THR A 563 -42.03 -3.70 -39.70
C THR A 563 -42.02 -3.73 -38.17
N GLN A 564 -40.99 -4.32 -37.56
CA GLN A 564 -40.79 -4.41 -36.12
C GLN A 564 -39.30 -4.30 -35.77
N ALA A 565 -38.99 -3.66 -34.65
CA ALA A 565 -37.66 -3.63 -34.06
C ALA A 565 -37.74 -3.86 -32.55
N ILE A 566 -36.67 -4.38 -31.95
CA ILE A 566 -36.58 -4.58 -30.49
C ILE A 566 -35.63 -3.53 -29.93
N PHE A 567 -36.14 -2.72 -29.01
CA PHE A 567 -35.31 -1.93 -28.12
C PHE A 567 -34.63 -2.88 -27.16
N SER A 568 -33.32 -2.79 -27.06
CA SER A 568 -32.56 -3.46 -26.01
C SER A 568 -31.55 -2.49 -25.44
N LEU A 569 -31.41 -2.47 -24.12
CA LEU A 569 -30.41 -1.70 -23.38
C LEU A 569 -30.09 -2.44 -22.08
N THR A 570 -28.99 -2.07 -21.45
CA THR A 570 -28.60 -2.58 -20.13
C THR A 570 -28.38 -1.44 -19.16
N THR A 571 -28.62 -1.67 -17.87
CA THR A 571 -28.23 -0.78 -16.77
C THR A 571 -27.18 -1.41 -15.88
N ASN A 572 -26.44 -0.58 -15.13
CA ASN A 572 -25.44 -1.02 -14.15
C ASN A 572 -26.03 -1.63 -12.86
N GLU A 573 -27.35 -1.59 -12.71
CA GLU A 573 -28.10 -2.04 -11.54
C GLU A 573 -29.51 -2.46 -11.95
N ASN A 574 -30.25 -3.17 -11.08
CA ASN A 574 -31.64 -3.54 -11.37
C ASN A 574 -32.51 -2.30 -11.50
N ALA A 575 -33.16 -2.15 -12.66
CA ALA A 575 -33.98 -0.98 -12.91
C ALA A 575 -35.27 -1.29 -13.67
N THR A 576 -36.29 -0.46 -13.46
CA THR A 576 -37.49 -0.42 -14.29
C THR A 576 -37.35 0.73 -15.28
N CYS A 577 -37.16 0.39 -16.56
CA CYS A 577 -37.07 1.35 -17.65
C CYS A 577 -38.42 1.60 -18.33
N LYS A 578 -38.66 2.86 -18.66
CA LYS A 578 -39.83 3.36 -19.38
C LYS A 578 -39.39 4.20 -20.57
N TYR A 579 -40.30 4.41 -21.52
CA TYR A 579 -40.03 5.24 -22.69
C TYR A 579 -41.19 6.17 -23.07
N SER A 580 -40.84 7.28 -23.70
CA SER A 580 -41.74 8.27 -24.27
C SER A 580 -41.34 8.62 -25.70
N THR A 581 -42.29 9.07 -26.50
CA THR A 581 -42.04 9.69 -27.81
C THR A 581 -41.83 11.20 -27.70
N ASN A 582 -42.09 11.78 -26.52
CA ASN A 582 -41.90 13.20 -26.25
C ASN A 582 -40.66 13.40 -25.38
N SER A 583 -39.76 14.29 -25.80
CA SER A 583 -38.58 14.64 -25.02
C SER A 583 -38.98 15.35 -23.72
N GLY A 584 -38.18 15.16 -22.67
CA GLY A 584 -38.34 15.81 -21.38
C GLY A 584 -39.50 15.27 -20.54
N THR A 585 -40.10 14.13 -20.92
CA THR A 585 -41.14 13.49 -20.12
C THR A 585 -40.52 12.95 -18.83
N ASN A 586 -41.02 13.35 -17.67
CA ASN A 586 -40.55 12.79 -16.39
C ASN A 586 -40.83 11.29 -16.31
N TYR A 587 -40.03 10.54 -15.57
CA TYR A 587 -40.17 9.09 -15.45
C TYR A 587 -41.58 8.65 -14.98
N ASN A 588 -42.13 9.34 -13.98
CA ASN A 588 -43.47 9.03 -13.45
C ASN A 588 -44.59 9.27 -14.47
N ASP A 589 -44.38 10.16 -15.44
CA ASP A 589 -45.34 10.50 -16.49
C ASP A 589 -45.16 9.65 -17.76
N MET A 590 -44.08 8.86 -17.85
CA MET A 590 -43.90 7.91 -18.96
C MET A 590 -44.90 6.76 -18.81
N THR A 591 -45.81 6.64 -19.77
CA THR A 591 -46.86 5.62 -19.76
C THR A 591 -46.41 4.27 -20.33
N ASN A 592 -45.38 4.25 -21.19
CA ASN A 592 -44.90 3.02 -21.80
C ASN A 592 -43.75 2.43 -20.99
N THR A 593 -43.97 1.23 -20.45
CA THR A 593 -42.94 0.47 -19.71
C THR A 593 -42.35 -0.59 -20.63
N PHE A 594 -41.05 -0.86 -20.51
CA PHE A 594 -40.42 -1.95 -21.23
C PHE A 594 -41.04 -3.31 -20.83
N ALA A 595 -41.24 -4.19 -21.80
CA ALA A 595 -41.80 -5.53 -21.57
C ALA A 595 -40.88 -6.41 -20.72
N THR A 596 -39.57 -6.36 -20.97
CA THR A 596 -38.54 -6.96 -20.11
C THR A 596 -37.84 -5.84 -19.38
N THR A 597 -37.97 -5.78 -18.06
CA THR A 597 -37.38 -4.78 -17.19
C THR A 597 -37.40 -5.27 -15.73
N GLY A 598 -36.80 -4.55 -14.79
CA GLY A 598 -36.65 -4.98 -13.38
C GLY A 598 -35.42 -5.84 -13.11
N THR A 599 -34.54 -5.98 -14.11
CA THR A 599 -33.18 -6.58 -13.98
C THR A 599 -32.17 -5.60 -14.58
N THR A 600 -30.93 -6.00 -14.84
CA THR A 600 -29.93 -5.18 -15.55
C THR A 600 -30.10 -5.20 -17.08
N THR A 601 -30.97 -6.06 -17.63
CA THR A 601 -31.24 -6.14 -19.07
C THR A 601 -32.69 -5.79 -19.37
N HIS A 602 -32.90 -4.91 -20.35
CA HIS A 602 -34.23 -4.41 -20.69
C HIS A 602 -34.50 -4.57 -22.17
N SER A 603 -35.72 -4.98 -22.51
CA SER A 603 -36.15 -5.03 -23.91
C SER A 603 -37.62 -4.72 -24.14
N GLN A 604 -37.91 -4.12 -25.29
CA GLN A 604 -39.26 -3.77 -25.73
C GLN A 604 -39.38 -3.93 -27.24
N ALA A 605 -40.38 -4.67 -27.71
CA ALA A 605 -40.68 -4.74 -29.14
C ALA A 605 -41.57 -3.56 -29.58
N ILE A 606 -41.18 -2.88 -30.66
CA ILE A 606 -41.96 -1.83 -31.31
C ILE A 606 -42.39 -2.30 -32.69
N SER A 607 -43.70 -2.33 -32.93
CA SER A 607 -44.34 -2.71 -34.19
C SER A 607 -44.69 -1.48 -35.05
N ASP A 608 -45.30 -1.75 -36.20
CA ASP A 608 -45.90 -0.74 -37.09
C ASP A 608 -44.88 0.25 -37.68
N LEU A 609 -43.64 -0.24 -37.87
CA LEU A 609 -42.58 0.52 -38.51
C LEU A 609 -42.80 0.59 -40.02
N GLN A 610 -42.55 1.76 -40.61
CA GLN A 610 -42.81 2.05 -42.01
C GLN A 610 -41.53 2.48 -42.74
N ASN A 611 -41.37 1.98 -43.96
CA ASN A 611 -40.26 2.36 -44.84
C ASN A 611 -40.20 3.87 -45.06
N GLY A 612 -38.99 4.43 -45.02
CA GLY A 612 -38.75 5.87 -45.20
C GLY A 612 -39.04 6.74 -43.98
N GLN A 613 -39.52 6.18 -42.85
CA GLN A 613 -39.77 6.92 -41.62
C GLN A 613 -38.58 6.87 -40.65
N SER A 614 -38.48 7.91 -39.82
CA SER A 614 -37.51 8.01 -38.72
C SER A 614 -38.22 8.01 -37.38
N TYR A 615 -37.65 7.30 -36.41
CA TYR A 615 -38.22 7.13 -35.09
C TYR A 615 -37.21 7.57 -34.02
N ARG A 616 -37.73 8.21 -32.97
CA ARG A 616 -36.96 8.66 -31.81
C ARG A 616 -37.74 8.40 -30.53
N TYR A 617 -37.09 7.79 -29.56
CA TYR A 617 -37.65 7.45 -28.26
C TYR A 617 -36.72 7.90 -27.16
N TYR A 618 -37.32 8.34 -26.05
CA TYR A 618 -36.66 8.88 -24.88
C TYR A 618 -36.89 7.93 -23.71
N ILE A 619 -35.81 7.39 -23.17
CA ILE A 619 -35.82 6.35 -22.15
C ILE A 619 -35.36 6.98 -20.83
N ARG A 620 -36.03 6.58 -19.75
CA ARG A 620 -35.58 6.79 -18.38
C ARG A 620 -35.80 5.52 -17.58
N CYS A 621 -34.91 5.26 -16.63
CA CYS A 621 -34.98 4.14 -15.72
C CYS A 621 -35.05 4.63 -14.27
N GLN A 622 -35.67 3.81 -13.43
CA GLN A 622 -35.74 3.97 -11.98
C GLN A 622 -35.24 2.68 -11.33
N ASP A 623 -34.37 2.79 -10.33
CA ASP A 623 -33.92 1.63 -9.54
C ASP A 623 -34.98 1.17 -8.51
N GLU A 624 -34.60 0.23 -7.65
CA GLU A 624 -35.44 -0.25 -6.54
C GLU A 624 -35.56 0.79 -5.40
N ASN A 625 -34.60 1.70 -5.28
CA ASN A 625 -34.53 2.77 -4.27
C ASN A 625 -35.29 4.05 -4.68
N SER A 626 -35.92 4.05 -5.85
CA SER A 626 -36.65 5.17 -6.44
C SER A 626 -35.81 6.34 -6.95
N ASN A 627 -34.52 6.12 -7.21
CA ASN A 627 -33.67 7.07 -7.93
C ASN A 627 -33.95 6.98 -9.43
N GLN A 628 -34.26 8.13 -10.04
CA GLN A 628 -34.72 8.23 -11.41
C GLN A 628 -33.72 8.99 -12.29
N ASN A 629 -33.59 8.60 -13.56
CA ASN A 629 -32.84 9.41 -14.50
C ASN A 629 -33.49 10.80 -14.67
N SER A 630 -32.69 11.84 -14.42
CA SER A 630 -33.10 13.24 -14.59
C SER A 630 -33.11 13.67 -16.07
N SER A 631 -32.31 13.01 -16.91
CA SER A 631 -32.14 13.30 -18.33
C SER A 631 -32.59 12.13 -19.20
N ASP A 632 -32.98 12.42 -20.44
CA ASP A 632 -33.42 11.40 -21.39
C ASP A 632 -32.23 10.66 -22.01
N TYR A 633 -32.31 9.33 -22.04
CA TYR A 633 -31.48 8.51 -22.93
C TYR A 633 -32.19 8.31 -24.27
N THR A 634 -31.53 8.60 -25.40
CA THR A 634 -32.21 8.60 -26.71
C THR A 634 -31.86 7.37 -27.54
N ILE A 635 -32.88 6.62 -27.97
CA ILE A 635 -32.77 5.62 -29.03
C ILE A 635 -33.39 6.22 -30.31
N SER A 636 -32.62 6.24 -31.41
CA SER A 636 -33.11 6.76 -32.69
C SER A 636 -32.60 5.95 -33.88
N PHE A 637 -33.50 5.68 -34.83
CA PHE A 637 -33.24 4.88 -36.02
C PHE A 637 -34.22 5.25 -37.14
N SER A 638 -33.98 4.79 -38.36
CA SER A 638 -34.92 4.94 -39.48
C SER A 638 -35.02 3.67 -40.30
N ILE A 639 -36.11 3.50 -41.04
CA ILE A 639 -36.30 2.36 -41.96
C ILE A 639 -35.93 2.81 -43.36
N GLN A 640 -35.05 2.08 -44.03
CA GLN A 640 -34.63 2.41 -45.39
C GLN A 640 -35.82 2.45 -46.37
N ASN A 641 -35.75 3.37 -47.33
CA ASN A 641 -36.65 3.39 -48.47
C ASN A 641 -36.09 2.52 -49.60
N LEU A 642 -36.95 2.09 -50.53
CA LEU A 642 -36.52 1.27 -51.67
C LEU A 642 -35.61 2.09 -52.60
N SER A 643 -34.31 1.78 -52.64
CA SER A 643 -33.42 2.28 -53.70
C SER A 643 -33.40 1.30 -54.86
N ILE A 644 -33.98 1.68 -56.01
CA ILE A 644 -33.83 0.90 -57.25
C ILE A 644 -32.51 1.29 -57.91
N THR A 645 -31.56 0.37 -57.94
CA THR A 645 -30.33 0.52 -58.75
C THR A 645 -30.54 -0.17 -60.09
N TYR A 646 -30.61 0.59 -61.18
CA TYR A 646 -30.60 0.04 -62.53
C TYR A 646 -29.18 -0.37 -62.91
N ASN A 647 -28.98 -1.63 -63.29
CA ASN A 647 -27.73 -2.09 -63.90
C ASN A 647 -27.89 -2.14 -65.45
N LEU A 648 -26.78 -2.26 -66.17
CA LEU A 648 -26.74 -2.23 -67.64
C LEU A 648 -27.64 -3.31 -68.27
N SER A 649 -27.71 -4.50 -67.66
CA SER A 649 -28.52 -5.64 -68.11
C SER A 649 -30.02 -5.34 -68.07
N ASN A 650 -30.47 -4.69 -66.99
CA ASN A 650 -31.88 -4.39 -66.75
C ASN A 650 -32.36 -3.24 -67.66
N PHE A 651 -31.48 -2.27 -67.93
CA PHE A 651 -31.75 -1.15 -68.81
C PHE A 651 -31.83 -1.60 -70.28
N ILE A 652 -30.91 -2.47 -70.73
CA ILE A 652 -30.91 -3.04 -72.09
C ILE A 652 -32.17 -3.88 -72.31
N SER A 653 -32.56 -4.71 -71.34
CA SER A 653 -33.76 -5.56 -71.45
C SER A 653 -35.07 -4.75 -71.57
N ALA A 654 -35.13 -3.56 -70.97
CA ALA A 654 -36.27 -2.66 -71.10
C ALA A 654 -36.32 -1.96 -72.46
N ILE A 655 -35.16 -1.63 -73.03
CA ILE A 655 -35.02 -1.05 -74.38
C ILE A 655 -35.36 -2.09 -75.45
N ASP A 656 -34.88 -3.33 -75.32
CA ASP A 656 -35.11 -4.40 -76.31
C ASP A 656 -36.58 -4.82 -76.39
N ASN A 657 -37.28 -4.91 -75.26
CA ASN A 657 -38.72 -5.20 -75.22
C ASN A 657 -39.56 -4.07 -75.85
N TRP A 658 -39.06 -2.84 -75.82
CA TRP A 658 -39.74 -1.68 -76.40
C TRP A 658 -39.51 -1.56 -77.90
N LEU A 659 -38.30 -1.85 -78.40
CA LEU A 659 -37.95 -1.67 -79.81
C LEU A 659 -38.71 -2.61 -80.78
N GLN A 660 -39.24 -3.75 -80.31
CA GLN A 660 -40.04 -4.73 -81.10
C GLN A 660 -39.63 -4.81 -82.58
N ILE A 661 -38.43 -5.36 -82.83
CA ILE A 661 -37.79 -5.45 -84.15
C ILE A 661 -38.79 -5.99 -85.21
N GLY A 662 -39.15 -5.12 -86.17
CA GLY A 662 -40.09 -5.41 -87.27
C GLY A 662 -41.42 -4.68 -87.23
N ASN A 663 -41.68 -3.81 -86.24
CA ASN A 663 -42.88 -2.97 -86.19
C ASN A 663 -42.64 -1.60 -86.85
N GLU A 664 -43.47 -1.25 -87.84
CA GLU A 664 -43.41 -0.01 -88.63
C GLU A 664 -43.57 1.27 -87.77
N THR A 665 -44.14 1.17 -86.57
CA THR A 665 -44.30 2.32 -85.66
C THR A 665 -43.05 2.65 -84.84
N SER A 666 -42.06 1.75 -84.79
CA SER A 666 -40.83 1.92 -84.00
C SER A 666 -39.68 2.57 -84.77
N ASP A 667 -39.81 2.70 -86.10
CA ASP A 667 -38.89 3.42 -86.97
C ASP A 667 -39.28 4.90 -87.03
N VAL A 668 -38.94 5.64 -85.96
CA VAL A 668 -39.34 7.04 -85.79
C VAL A 668 -38.61 8.00 -86.72
N ASN A 669 -37.55 7.53 -87.38
CA ASN A 669 -36.78 8.31 -88.34
C ASN A 669 -37.15 7.99 -89.81
N SER A 670 -37.93 6.92 -90.02
CA SER A 670 -38.49 6.48 -91.31
C SER A 670 -37.43 6.06 -92.34
N ASP A 671 -36.29 5.52 -91.91
CA ASP A 671 -35.24 4.96 -92.79
C ASP A 671 -35.43 3.47 -93.11
N SER A 672 -36.55 2.89 -92.66
CA SER A 672 -36.92 1.48 -92.78
C SER A 672 -36.02 0.52 -92.01
N VAL A 673 -35.23 1.01 -91.04
CA VAL A 673 -34.32 0.21 -90.22
C VAL A 673 -34.40 0.61 -88.75
N VAL A 674 -35.15 -0.14 -87.94
CA VAL A 674 -35.23 0.07 -86.48
C VAL A 674 -33.87 -0.21 -85.83
N ASN A 675 -33.17 0.83 -85.37
CA ASN A 675 -31.84 0.73 -84.77
C ASN A 675 -31.59 1.79 -83.66
N THR A 676 -30.36 1.87 -83.16
CA THR A 676 -29.99 2.77 -82.05
C THR A 676 -30.14 4.27 -82.38
N ARG A 677 -30.30 4.65 -83.65
CA ARG A 677 -30.61 6.03 -84.06
C ARG A 677 -32.04 6.43 -83.76
N ASP A 678 -33.00 5.51 -83.87
CA ASP A 678 -34.40 5.73 -83.47
C ASP A 678 -34.52 6.03 -81.98
N LEU A 679 -33.75 5.29 -81.18
CA LEU A 679 -33.62 5.54 -79.75
C LEU A 679 -33.00 6.92 -79.45
N GLY A 680 -32.01 7.34 -80.24
CA GLY A 680 -31.39 8.67 -80.11
C GLY A 680 -32.34 9.83 -80.38
N ILE A 681 -33.27 9.70 -81.35
CA ILE A 681 -34.27 10.73 -81.67
C ILE A 681 -35.33 10.83 -80.57
N MET A 682 -35.82 9.71 -80.06
CA MET A 682 -36.76 9.68 -78.93
C MET A 682 -36.17 10.30 -77.65
N MET A 683 -34.95 9.90 -77.28
CA MET A 683 -34.27 10.38 -76.07
C MET A 683 -33.88 11.86 -76.16
N SER A 684 -33.69 12.40 -77.37
CA SER A 684 -33.46 13.85 -77.57
C SER A 684 -34.70 14.72 -77.27
N SER A 685 -35.88 14.10 -77.15
CA SER A 685 -37.15 14.75 -76.83
C SER A 685 -37.49 14.72 -75.34
N TRP A 686 -36.70 14.01 -74.52
CA TRP A 686 -36.84 13.98 -73.06
C TRP A 686 -36.08 15.16 -72.45
N GLY A 687 -36.79 16.26 -72.21
CA GLY A 687 -36.25 17.41 -71.49
C GLY A 687 -36.23 17.16 -69.97
N ASN A 688 -35.03 17.29 -69.39
CA ASN A 688 -34.64 17.36 -67.97
C ASN A 688 -35.31 16.39 -66.98
#